data_AF-A0A161HID7-F1
#
_entry.id   AF-A0A161HID7-F1
#
_cell.length_a   1.000
_cell.length_b   1.000
_cell.length_c   1.000
_cell.angle_alpha   90.00
_cell.angle_beta   90.00
_cell.angle_gamma   90.00
#
_symmetry.space_group_name_H-M   'P 1'
#
loop_
_entity.id
_entity.type
_entity.pdbx_description
1 polymer ?
#
loop_
_entity_poly.entity_id
_entity_poly.type
_entity_poly.pdbx_seq_one_letter_code
_entity_poly.pdbx_strand_id
1 'polypeptide(L)'
;MLPLAALFLNALVIASPPAHPAAEIWTEQRVLDPQAQGFDHFGQAVAISGPVALVSASEATIDGQSSQGKVLVYRQAADGSWGLVQTLVASDGAAYNEFGWSVAVSGRTAVIGALNARIGSNNSQGAAYVFTQGDDGTWTETQKLVASDGMPVDWFGNAVALTDDMIVVAAYGAHYNDQMMRGSVYVYTQVDGRWTQTQQLAAADGTVGDGFGSAIALSGANLLVSAPGADIDDRHAQGAVYRFARADGAWHQAQKIVVAEGVENDQLGSSLAIDGDTALVGAMWRAGGQGVVYVFTGSAGDWVQSQRLSAADGAANGTEGIGLPPTDNFGMTVALQNGTAIVGASNVTIDGTEGQGAAYLFRRSGGTLAGAHTFTKYEGIVSPYFGAAVALDGDNVLVGVFGYTPDWEHYQQGAAYFYRRAAAGIPASERAVLVDLYERTNGADWWDMNGWLGAPGTECDWTGVTCDESGTTVTGLMFGFTNMTGTLPPTLNQLTNLASLQIADQSQLVGSFPSLAGLTQLQSIDIRSTGVSGNLPSLAGLTSLQSAMFLNNNFSGSIPPFGELPALTWFSAAGNRLGGSLPSLAGLSALEGFFVGGNLLVGPPPAPSPNLGPYGAELCPNALQHVPSPEWDAITGITPWYRDCTDAPPETIFGDGFDGP
;
A
#
# COMPACT_ATOMS: atom_id res chain seq x y z
N MET A 1 51.30 17.92 -0.29
CA MET A 1 50.96 18.58 -1.56
C MET A 1 50.97 17.55 -2.67
N LEU A 2 49.98 17.66 -3.58
CA LEU A 2 49.54 16.79 -4.68
C LEU A 2 48.64 15.59 -4.33
N PRO A 3 47.49 15.41 -5.05
CA PRO A 3 46.39 14.52 -4.66
C PRO A 3 46.41 13.19 -5.41
N LEU A 4 45.93 12.11 -4.80
CA LEU A 4 45.56 10.88 -5.50
C LEU A 4 44.03 10.82 -5.62
N ALA A 5 43.55 11.12 -6.83
CA ALA A 5 42.24 10.73 -7.32
C ALA A 5 42.39 9.44 -8.16
N ALA A 6 41.29 8.71 -8.29
CA ALA A 6 41.07 7.45 -9.05
C ALA A 6 41.35 6.17 -8.25
N LEU A 7 40.52 5.12 -8.24
CA LEU A 7 39.43 4.72 -9.14
C LEU A 7 38.29 4.08 -8.33
N PHE A 8 37.04 4.53 -8.51
CA PHE A 8 35.87 3.68 -8.32
C PHE A 8 35.47 3.14 -9.69
N LEU A 9 35.73 1.86 -9.93
CA LEU A 9 35.26 1.15 -11.11
C LEU A 9 33.84 0.66 -10.81
N ASN A 10 32.85 1.24 -11.47
CA ASN A 10 31.47 0.74 -11.49
C ASN A 10 31.45 -0.67 -12.09
N ALA A 11 31.39 -1.69 -11.24
CA ALA A 11 30.91 -3.00 -11.65
C ALA A 11 29.37 -2.93 -11.70
N LEU A 12 28.83 -2.75 -12.90
CA LEU A 12 27.43 -2.95 -13.20
C LEU A 12 27.11 -4.45 -12.98
N VAL A 13 26.63 -4.79 -11.80
CA VAL A 13 25.95 -6.08 -11.60
C VAL A 13 24.63 -5.97 -12.35
N ILE A 14 24.56 -6.63 -13.50
CA ILE A 14 23.29 -6.94 -14.16
C ILE A 14 22.63 -7.98 -13.25
N ALA A 15 21.85 -7.52 -12.27
CA ALA A 15 20.91 -8.38 -11.59
C ALA A 15 19.93 -8.86 -12.65
N SER A 16 19.95 -10.16 -12.93
CA SER A 16 18.86 -10.85 -13.60
C SER A 16 17.54 -10.42 -12.93
N PRO A 17 16.44 -10.21 -13.68
CA PRO A 17 15.16 -9.90 -13.06
C PRO A 17 14.86 -10.97 -12.00
N PRO A 18 14.48 -10.58 -10.77
CA PRO A 18 14.20 -11.54 -9.72
C PRO A 18 13.14 -12.52 -10.23
N ALA A 19 13.35 -13.80 -9.93
CA ALA A 19 12.39 -14.85 -10.18
C ALA A 19 11.02 -14.45 -9.60
N HIS A 20 9.96 -14.85 -10.30
CA HIS A 20 8.56 -14.59 -9.98
C HIS A 20 8.27 -14.61 -8.46
N PRO A 21 7.49 -13.63 -7.95
CA PRO A 21 7.18 -13.54 -6.52
C PRO A 21 6.54 -14.83 -6.01
N ALA A 22 6.84 -15.21 -4.76
CA ALA A 22 6.07 -16.23 -4.05
C ALA A 22 4.59 -15.80 -4.03
N ALA A 23 3.69 -16.71 -4.40
CA ALA A 23 2.28 -16.41 -4.63
C ALA A 23 1.61 -15.85 -3.37
N GLU A 24 1.10 -14.62 -3.45
CA GLU A 24 0.18 -14.08 -2.45
C GLU A 24 -1.00 -15.02 -2.25
N ILE A 25 -1.27 -15.35 -0.99
CA ILE A 25 -2.41 -16.20 -0.63
C ILE A 25 -3.60 -15.28 -0.41
N TRP A 26 -4.67 -15.51 -1.16
CA TRP A 26 -5.95 -14.83 -1.01
C TRP A 26 -6.99 -15.82 -0.50
N THR A 27 -7.69 -15.44 0.56
CA THR A 27 -8.93 -16.10 0.94
C THR A 27 -10.06 -15.55 0.09
N GLU A 28 -11.01 -16.41 -0.25
CA GLU A 28 -12.13 -16.08 -1.09
C GLU A 28 -13.44 -16.46 -0.41
N GLN A 29 -14.42 -15.58 -0.53
CA GLN A 29 -15.80 -15.87 -0.23
C GLN A 29 -16.69 -15.39 -1.39
N ARG A 30 -17.35 -16.34 -2.05
CA ARG A 30 -18.42 -16.05 -3.00
C ARG A 30 -19.72 -15.76 -2.27
N VAL A 31 -20.44 -14.74 -2.69
CA VAL A 31 -21.81 -14.45 -2.26
C VAL A 31 -22.75 -14.39 -3.45
N LEU A 32 -23.99 -14.79 -3.20
CA LEU A 32 -25.12 -14.71 -4.11
C LEU A 32 -26.25 -13.96 -3.42
N ASP A 33 -27.14 -13.39 -4.22
CA ASP A 33 -28.39 -12.86 -3.71
C ASP A 33 -29.36 -14.02 -3.41
N PRO A 34 -29.82 -14.19 -2.16
CA PRO A 34 -30.70 -15.30 -1.77
C PRO A 34 -32.12 -15.20 -2.36
N GLN A 35 -32.48 -14.04 -2.90
CA GLN A 35 -33.79 -13.77 -3.53
C GLN A 35 -33.64 -13.40 -5.00
N ALA A 36 -32.54 -13.83 -5.64
CA ALA A 36 -32.30 -13.50 -7.02
C ALA A 36 -33.28 -14.19 -7.97
N GLN A 37 -33.58 -13.47 -9.04
CA GLN A 37 -34.23 -13.96 -10.25
C GLN A 37 -33.24 -13.87 -11.41
N GLY A 38 -33.55 -14.55 -12.51
CA GLY A 38 -32.71 -14.46 -13.71
C GLY A 38 -32.68 -13.03 -14.24
N PHE A 39 -31.51 -12.58 -14.69
CA PHE A 39 -31.23 -11.23 -15.19
C PHE A 39 -31.27 -10.09 -14.17
N ASP A 40 -31.21 -10.38 -12.86
CA ASP A 40 -31.20 -9.33 -11.82
C ASP A 40 -29.93 -8.45 -11.83
N HIS A 41 -28.89 -8.84 -12.57
CA HIS A 41 -27.59 -8.16 -12.65
C HIS A 41 -26.91 -7.97 -11.29
N PHE A 42 -26.98 -8.98 -10.42
CA PHE A 42 -26.27 -8.99 -9.15
C PHE A 42 -24.75 -8.89 -9.38
N GLY A 43 -24.09 -7.96 -8.71
CA GLY A 43 -22.66 -7.69 -8.89
C GLY A 43 -22.32 -6.69 -9.99
N GLN A 44 -23.31 -6.01 -10.60
CA GLN A 44 -23.05 -4.99 -11.64
C GLN A 44 -22.29 -3.77 -11.10
N ALA A 45 -22.56 -3.35 -9.87
CA ALA A 45 -21.84 -2.29 -9.19
C ALA A 45 -21.52 -2.72 -7.75
N VAL A 46 -20.32 -2.38 -7.29
CA VAL A 46 -19.83 -2.74 -5.97
C VAL A 46 -19.13 -1.56 -5.30
N ALA A 47 -19.22 -1.48 -3.97
CA ALA A 47 -18.46 -0.53 -3.17
C ALA A 47 -18.12 -1.14 -1.81
N ILE A 48 -16.99 -0.73 -1.23
CA ILE A 48 -16.51 -1.22 0.08
C ILE A 48 -15.90 -0.06 0.88
N SER A 49 -16.22 -0.01 2.18
CA SER A 49 -15.65 0.96 3.13
C SER A 49 -15.66 0.35 4.53
N GLY A 50 -14.46 0.10 5.05
CA GLY A 50 -14.23 -0.62 6.30
C GLY A 50 -14.96 -1.96 6.31
N PRO A 51 -15.79 -2.23 7.34
CA PRO A 51 -16.50 -3.49 7.48
C PRO A 51 -17.79 -3.55 6.66
N VAL A 52 -18.07 -2.59 5.76
CA VAL A 52 -19.32 -2.51 4.99
C VAL A 52 -19.02 -2.66 3.51
N ALA A 53 -19.82 -3.46 2.83
CA ALA A 53 -19.80 -3.58 1.38
C ALA A 53 -21.22 -3.51 0.80
N LEU A 54 -21.33 -2.93 -0.39
CA LEU A 54 -22.56 -2.85 -1.18
C LEU A 54 -22.38 -3.65 -2.46
N VAL A 55 -23.39 -4.42 -2.82
CA VAL A 55 -23.46 -5.16 -4.08
C VAL A 55 -24.83 -4.91 -4.71
N SER A 56 -24.86 -4.35 -5.92
CA SER A 56 -26.13 -4.05 -6.59
C SER A 56 -26.70 -5.22 -7.36
N ALA A 57 -28.03 -5.22 -7.51
CA ALA A 57 -28.81 -5.99 -8.49
C ALA A 57 -29.80 -5.02 -9.13
N SER A 58 -29.30 -4.22 -10.08
CA SER A 58 -30.02 -3.06 -10.64
C SER A 58 -31.26 -3.44 -11.43
N GLU A 59 -31.31 -4.65 -11.98
CA GLU A 59 -32.43 -5.14 -12.78
C GLU A 59 -33.39 -6.04 -12.00
N ALA A 60 -33.17 -6.17 -10.68
CA ALA A 60 -34.03 -6.97 -9.82
C ALA A 60 -35.50 -6.53 -9.87
N THR A 61 -36.38 -7.52 -9.95
CA THR A 61 -37.83 -7.33 -9.84
C THR A 61 -38.25 -7.29 -8.37
N ILE A 62 -38.84 -6.18 -7.93
CA ILE A 62 -39.30 -5.99 -6.54
C ILE A 62 -40.81 -5.78 -6.54
N ASP A 63 -41.53 -6.59 -5.77
CA ASP A 63 -43.00 -6.51 -5.63
C ASP A 63 -43.77 -6.43 -6.98
N GLY A 64 -43.25 -7.12 -8.00
CA GLY A 64 -43.82 -7.15 -9.36
C GLY A 64 -43.41 -6.01 -10.29
N GLN A 65 -42.54 -5.10 -9.84
CA GLN A 65 -41.95 -4.03 -10.65
C GLN A 65 -40.64 -4.51 -11.28
N SER A 66 -40.66 -4.79 -12.58
CA SER A 66 -39.47 -5.24 -13.32
C SER A 66 -38.37 -4.19 -13.35
N SER A 67 -37.12 -4.59 -13.15
CA SER A 67 -35.96 -3.69 -13.18
C SER A 67 -36.11 -2.46 -12.27
N GLN A 68 -36.81 -2.63 -11.15
CA GLN A 68 -36.86 -1.60 -10.10
C GLN A 68 -35.48 -1.45 -9.45
N GLY A 69 -34.81 -2.57 -9.23
CA GLY A 69 -33.47 -2.66 -8.67
C GLY A 69 -33.41 -2.67 -7.15
N LYS A 70 -32.35 -3.29 -6.62
CA LYS A 70 -32.02 -3.35 -5.19
C LYS A 70 -30.51 -3.32 -4.97
N VAL A 71 -30.10 -3.02 -3.74
CA VAL A 71 -28.70 -3.11 -3.29
C VAL A 71 -28.63 -3.92 -2.01
N LEU A 72 -27.74 -4.91 -1.98
CA LEU A 72 -27.51 -5.75 -0.81
C LEU A 72 -26.32 -5.20 -0.01
N VAL A 73 -26.51 -5.06 1.30
CA VAL A 73 -25.50 -4.61 2.26
C VAL A 73 -24.90 -5.82 2.95
N TYR A 74 -23.59 -5.98 2.81
CA TYR A 74 -22.81 -6.98 3.51
C TYR A 74 -21.98 -6.33 4.60
N ARG A 75 -21.77 -7.07 5.69
CA ARG A 75 -20.90 -6.67 6.79
C ARG A 75 -19.84 -7.72 7.07
N GLN A 76 -18.60 -7.29 7.25
CA GLN A 76 -17.51 -8.16 7.64
C GLN A 76 -17.61 -8.49 9.14
N ALA A 77 -17.57 -9.78 9.46
CA ALA A 77 -17.45 -10.30 10.82
C ALA A 77 -15.98 -10.28 11.28
N ALA A 78 -15.76 -10.49 12.59
CA ALA A 78 -14.42 -10.48 13.17
C ALA A 78 -13.48 -11.57 12.62
N ASP A 79 -14.04 -12.68 12.12
CA ASP A 79 -13.30 -13.75 11.44
C ASP A 79 -12.96 -13.43 9.98
N GLY A 80 -13.42 -12.28 9.47
CA GLY A 80 -13.21 -11.84 8.09
C GLY A 80 -14.30 -12.25 7.11
N SER A 81 -15.25 -13.09 7.51
CA SER A 81 -16.36 -13.51 6.66
C SER A 81 -17.35 -12.36 6.42
N TRP A 82 -17.97 -12.33 5.25
CA TRP A 82 -18.95 -11.31 4.87
C TRP A 82 -20.37 -11.87 4.99
N GLY A 83 -21.21 -11.25 5.83
CA GLY A 83 -22.61 -11.64 5.99
C GLY A 83 -23.56 -10.61 5.40
N LEU A 84 -24.60 -11.04 4.68
CA LEU A 84 -25.70 -10.17 4.27
C LEU A 84 -26.42 -9.65 5.52
N VAL A 85 -26.56 -8.33 5.66
CA VAL A 85 -27.25 -7.71 6.80
C VAL A 85 -28.55 -7.02 6.41
N GLN A 86 -28.66 -6.49 5.18
CA GLN A 86 -29.85 -5.78 4.74
C GLN A 86 -29.96 -5.71 3.22
N THR A 87 -31.19 -5.64 2.71
CA THR A 87 -31.49 -5.28 1.31
C THR A 87 -32.12 -3.90 1.28
N LEU A 88 -31.61 -3.03 0.40
CA LEU A 88 -32.06 -1.65 0.21
C LEU A 88 -32.82 -1.55 -1.11
N VAL A 89 -33.92 -0.80 -1.08
CA VAL A 89 -34.73 -0.42 -2.24
C VAL A 89 -35.12 1.05 -2.09
N ALA A 90 -35.29 1.76 -3.21
CA ALA A 90 -35.80 3.12 -3.19
C ALA A 90 -37.24 3.16 -2.64
N SER A 91 -37.51 4.12 -1.77
CA SER A 91 -38.82 4.33 -1.13
C SER A 91 -39.95 4.58 -2.13
N ASP A 92 -39.63 5.14 -3.30
CA ASP A 92 -40.53 5.35 -4.43
C ASP A 92 -40.10 4.62 -5.70
N GLY A 93 -39.42 3.48 -5.53
CA GLY A 93 -39.00 2.64 -6.64
C GLY A 93 -40.19 2.15 -7.49
N ALA A 94 -39.97 2.10 -8.79
CA ALA A 94 -40.93 1.71 -9.81
C ALA A 94 -40.21 0.90 -10.91
N ALA A 95 -40.99 0.28 -11.78
CA ALA A 95 -40.43 -0.50 -12.88
C ALA A 95 -39.47 0.33 -13.74
N TYR A 96 -38.35 -0.28 -14.11
CA TYR A 96 -37.28 0.28 -14.94
C TYR A 96 -36.54 1.47 -14.33
N ASN A 97 -36.64 1.72 -13.02
CA ASN A 97 -35.85 2.77 -12.37
C ASN A 97 -34.36 2.40 -12.27
N GLU A 98 -34.03 1.10 -12.27
CA GLU A 98 -32.66 0.57 -12.19
C GLU A 98 -31.88 1.06 -10.96
N PHE A 99 -32.54 1.03 -9.79
CA PHE A 99 -31.89 1.37 -8.53
C PHE A 99 -30.72 0.43 -8.23
N GLY A 100 -29.54 0.99 -7.98
CA GLY A 100 -28.31 0.22 -7.82
C GLY A 100 -27.39 0.25 -9.05
N TRP A 101 -27.74 1.03 -10.08
CA TRP A 101 -26.85 1.22 -11.25
C TRP A 101 -25.45 1.71 -10.85
N SER A 102 -25.38 2.62 -9.88
CA SER A 102 -24.13 3.07 -9.28
C SER A 102 -24.27 3.09 -7.76
N VAL A 103 -23.18 2.76 -7.05
CA VAL A 103 -23.14 2.69 -5.60
C VAL A 103 -21.85 3.30 -5.07
N ALA A 104 -21.95 4.02 -3.95
CA ALA A 104 -20.80 4.49 -3.18
C ALA A 104 -21.10 4.39 -1.69
N VAL A 105 -20.10 4.06 -0.88
CA VAL A 105 -20.22 3.97 0.58
C VAL A 105 -18.99 4.59 1.24
N SER A 106 -19.21 5.35 2.30
CA SER A 106 -18.16 5.94 3.13
C SER A 106 -18.66 5.97 4.57
N GLY A 107 -18.01 5.20 5.43
CA GLY A 107 -18.41 5.04 6.82
C GLY A 107 -19.86 4.57 6.97
N ARG A 108 -20.75 5.47 7.41
CA ARG A 108 -22.15 5.19 7.71
C ARG A 108 -23.14 5.77 6.70
N THR A 109 -22.63 6.27 5.59
CA THR A 109 -23.43 6.87 4.51
C THR A 109 -23.21 6.08 3.23
N ALA A 110 -24.31 5.83 2.52
CA ALA A 110 -24.30 5.22 1.20
C ALA A 110 -25.11 6.08 0.24
N VAL A 111 -24.67 6.14 -1.01
CA VAL A 111 -25.37 6.82 -2.09
C VAL A 111 -25.58 5.82 -3.21
N ILE A 112 -26.83 5.72 -3.69
CA ILE A 112 -27.24 4.74 -4.68
C ILE A 112 -27.96 5.45 -5.83
N GLY A 113 -27.45 5.28 -7.04
CA GLY A 113 -28.04 5.84 -8.26
C GLY A 113 -29.16 4.99 -8.84
N ALA A 114 -30.15 5.67 -9.44
CA ALA A 114 -31.23 5.10 -10.24
C ALA A 114 -31.42 5.99 -11.47
N LEU A 115 -30.56 5.81 -12.49
CA LEU A 115 -30.47 6.72 -13.63
C LEU A 115 -31.76 6.83 -14.44
N ASN A 116 -32.60 5.79 -14.43
CA ASN A 116 -33.85 5.77 -15.19
C ASN A 116 -35.07 6.19 -14.34
N ALA A 117 -34.85 6.61 -13.10
CA ALA A 117 -35.93 7.09 -12.25
C ALA A 117 -36.69 8.26 -12.87
N ARG A 118 -38.03 8.16 -12.86
CA ARG A 118 -38.93 9.19 -13.36
C ARG A 118 -39.22 10.22 -12.27
N ILE A 119 -39.03 11.51 -12.58
CA ILE A 119 -39.29 12.62 -11.66
C ILE A 119 -40.39 13.52 -12.25
N GLY A 120 -41.54 13.61 -11.58
CA GLY A 120 -42.64 14.45 -12.04
C GLY A 120 -43.15 14.02 -13.42
N SER A 121 -42.91 14.81 -14.48
CA SER A 121 -43.20 14.46 -15.88
C SER A 121 -41.99 13.93 -16.66
N ASN A 122 -40.80 13.98 -16.07
CA ASN A 122 -39.53 13.76 -16.74
C ASN A 122 -39.11 12.30 -16.65
N ASN A 123 -39.21 11.57 -17.77
CA ASN A 123 -38.78 10.19 -17.87
C ASN A 123 -37.25 10.12 -17.94
N SER A 124 -36.64 9.16 -17.23
CA SER A 124 -35.18 9.00 -17.17
C SER A 124 -34.43 10.29 -16.81
N GLN A 125 -35.04 11.18 -16.03
CA GLN A 125 -34.30 12.29 -15.41
C GLN A 125 -33.25 11.72 -14.46
N GLY A 126 -33.59 10.64 -13.77
CA GLY A 126 -32.74 9.97 -12.81
C GLY A 126 -32.81 10.55 -11.41
N ALA A 127 -32.35 9.76 -10.44
CA ALA A 127 -32.28 10.12 -9.03
C ALA A 127 -31.09 9.42 -8.35
N ALA A 128 -30.66 9.97 -7.21
CA ALA A 128 -29.77 9.27 -6.29
C ALA A 128 -30.39 9.28 -4.88
N TYR A 129 -30.21 8.19 -4.13
CA TYR A 129 -30.80 8.01 -2.81
C TYR A 129 -29.69 7.87 -1.78
N VAL A 130 -29.81 8.62 -0.70
CA VAL A 130 -28.89 8.62 0.42
C VAL A 130 -29.46 7.72 1.51
N PHE A 131 -28.66 6.74 1.91
CA PHE A 131 -28.94 5.88 3.04
C PHE A 131 -27.96 6.17 4.17
N THR A 132 -28.45 6.17 5.40
CA THR A 132 -27.63 6.36 6.60
C THR A 132 -27.86 5.21 7.56
N GLN A 133 -26.76 4.68 8.09
CA GLN A 133 -26.77 3.62 9.09
C GLN A 133 -27.02 4.19 10.49
N GLY A 134 -28.09 3.74 11.15
CA GLY A 134 -28.38 3.97 12.57
C GLY A 134 -27.45 3.21 13.50
N ASP A 135 -27.43 3.55 14.79
CA ASP A 135 -26.51 2.93 15.78
C ASP A 135 -26.82 1.46 16.05
N ASP A 136 -28.03 1.03 15.71
CA ASP A 136 -28.48 -0.35 15.67
C ASP A 136 -27.95 -1.14 14.46
N GLY A 137 -27.26 -0.45 13.53
CA GLY A 137 -26.73 -1.03 12.30
C GLY A 137 -27.72 -1.02 11.13
N THR A 138 -28.94 -0.52 11.33
CA THR A 138 -29.99 -0.47 10.29
C THR A 138 -29.73 0.68 9.33
N TRP A 139 -29.76 0.40 8.03
CA TRP A 139 -29.69 1.41 6.98
C TRP A 139 -31.08 1.95 6.65
N THR A 140 -31.23 3.27 6.61
CA THR A 140 -32.49 3.94 6.31
C THR A 140 -32.29 4.97 5.22
N GLU A 141 -33.23 5.06 4.28
CA GLU A 141 -33.23 6.14 3.29
C GLU A 141 -33.51 7.46 4.00
N THR A 142 -32.55 8.38 3.98
CA THR A 142 -32.66 9.68 4.64
C THR A 142 -32.96 10.80 3.67
N GLN A 143 -32.62 10.64 2.39
CA GLN A 143 -32.85 11.66 1.38
C GLN A 143 -32.87 11.09 -0.05
N LYS A 144 -33.74 11.66 -0.89
CA LYS A 144 -33.69 11.53 -2.35
C LYS A 144 -33.11 12.81 -2.97
N LEU A 145 -32.11 12.66 -3.83
CA LEU A 145 -31.44 13.73 -4.56
C LEU A 145 -31.88 13.72 -6.03
N VAL A 146 -32.18 14.90 -6.56
CA VAL A 146 -32.52 15.15 -7.96
C VAL A 146 -31.82 16.43 -8.41
N ALA A 147 -31.38 16.49 -9.67
CA ALA A 147 -30.80 17.70 -10.23
C ALA A 147 -31.79 18.88 -10.19
N SER A 148 -31.32 20.05 -9.78
CA SER A 148 -32.14 21.28 -9.69
C SER A 148 -32.73 21.75 -11.02
N ASP A 149 -32.03 21.44 -12.11
CA ASP A 149 -32.37 21.78 -13.50
C ASP A 149 -32.80 20.54 -14.30
N GLY A 150 -33.12 19.44 -13.61
CA GLY A 150 -33.23 18.15 -14.26
C GLY A 150 -34.37 18.06 -15.29
N MET A 151 -34.04 17.43 -16.40
CA MET A 151 -34.85 17.28 -17.61
C MET A 151 -35.01 15.78 -17.96
N PRO A 152 -35.92 15.43 -18.89
CA PRO A 152 -36.00 14.06 -19.36
C PRO A 152 -34.68 13.61 -19.99
N VAL A 153 -34.27 12.36 -19.73
CA VAL A 153 -33.08 11.74 -20.33
C VAL A 153 -31.74 12.37 -19.87
N ASP A 154 -31.72 13.00 -18.69
CA ASP A 154 -30.48 13.46 -18.06
C ASP A 154 -29.64 12.31 -17.51
N TRP A 155 -30.31 11.20 -17.13
CA TRP A 155 -29.71 10.03 -16.50
C TRP A 155 -28.92 10.34 -15.21
N PHE A 156 -29.45 11.25 -14.39
CA PHE A 156 -28.87 11.60 -13.10
C PHE A 156 -28.74 10.38 -12.18
N GLY A 157 -27.55 10.16 -11.63
CA GLY A 157 -27.25 8.95 -10.86
C GLY A 157 -26.58 7.85 -11.66
N ASN A 158 -26.15 8.10 -12.90
CA ASN A 158 -25.34 7.13 -13.66
C ASN A 158 -24.01 6.80 -12.97
N ALA A 159 -23.43 7.78 -12.25
CA ALA A 159 -22.24 7.59 -11.44
C ALA A 159 -22.36 8.45 -10.17
N VAL A 160 -21.92 7.89 -9.04
CA VAL A 160 -21.94 8.54 -7.73
C VAL A 160 -20.58 8.42 -7.06
N ALA A 161 -20.16 9.45 -6.34
CA ALA A 161 -18.98 9.44 -5.49
C ALA A 161 -19.29 10.13 -4.15
N LEU A 162 -18.63 9.66 -3.09
CA LEU A 162 -18.94 10.04 -1.71
C LEU A 162 -17.65 10.19 -0.89
N THR A 163 -17.56 11.27 -0.14
CA THR A 163 -16.68 11.45 1.02
C THR A 163 -17.54 11.73 2.26
N ASP A 164 -16.92 11.85 3.43
CA ASP A 164 -17.63 12.17 4.67
C ASP A 164 -18.46 13.48 4.60
N ASP A 165 -18.02 14.45 3.81
CA ASP A 165 -18.60 15.80 3.73
C ASP A 165 -19.24 16.14 2.37
N MET A 166 -19.14 15.26 1.37
CA MET A 166 -19.55 15.56 -0.01
C MET A 166 -20.16 14.38 -0.73
N ILE A 167 -21.24 14.65 -1.45
CA ILE A 167 -21.80 13.76 -2.47
C ILE A 167 -21.62 14.42 -3.83
N VAL A 168 -21.17 13.63 -4.80
CA VAL A 168 -21.12 14.04 -6.19
C VAL A 168 -21.94 13.06 -7.01
N VAL A 169 -22.85 13.59 -7.85
CA VAL A 169 -23.71 12.79 -8.71
C VAL A 169 -23.58 13.28 -10.14
N ALA A 170 -23.30 12.36 -11.06
CA ALA A 170 -23.19 12.67 -12.47
C ALA A 170 -24.52 12.46 -13.22
N ALA A 171 -24.64 13.15 -14.35
CA ALA A 171 -25.73 13.04 -15.31
C ALA A 171 -25.17 13.33 -16.71
N TYR A 172 -24.69 12.29 -17.42
CA TYR A 172 -24.02 12.50 -18.71
C TYR A 172 -24.97 12.97 -19.83
N GLY A 173 -26.29 12.83 -19.65
CA GLY A 173 -27.30 13.36 -20.57
C GLY A 173 -27.72 14.80 -20.26
N ALA A 174 -27.28 15.35 -19.12
CA ALA A 174 -27.77 16.62 -18.63
C ALA A 174 -27.51 17.79 -19.58
N HIS A 175 -28.45 18.72 -19.53
CA HIS A 175 -28.37 19.98 -20.26
C HIS A 175 -27.43 20.95 -19.54
N TYR A 176 -26.74 21.80 -20.31
CA TYR A 176 -25.95 22.89 -19.73
C TYR A 176 -25.99 24.11 -20.64
N ASN A 177 -26.31 25.28 -20.07
CA ASN A 177 -26.49 26.54 -20.83
C ASN A 177 -27.37 26.38 -22.08
N ASP A 178 -28.55 25.76 -21.91
CA ASP A 178 -29.54 25.47 -22.97
C ASP A 178 -29.08 24.49 -24.06
N GLN A 179 -27.89 23.88 -23.95
CA GLN A 179 -27.41 22.85 -24.86
C GLN A 179 -27.71 21.46 -24.29
N MET A 180 -28.43 20.64 -25.05
CA MET A 180 -28.83 19.28 -24.67
C MET A 180 -27.61 18.34 -24.67
N MET A 181 -27.58 17.36 -23.76
CA MET A 181 -26.59 16.26 -23.76
C MET A 181 -25.12 16.73 -23.78
N ARG A 182 -24.81 17.84 -23.10
CA ARG A 182 -23.41 18.21 -22.80
C ARG A 182 -22.88 17.46 -21.59
N GLY A 183 -23.77 16.98 -20.72
CA GLY A 183 -23.44 16.32 -19.47
C GLY A 183 -23.14 17.31 -18.35
N SER A 184 -23.42 16.92 -17.12
CA SER A 184 -23.16 17.71 -15.92
C SER A 184 -22.88 16.84 -14.71
N VAL A 185 -22.19 17.43 -13.73
CA VAL A 185 -21.94 16.82 -12.43
C VAL A 185 -22.41 17.76 -11.34
N TYR A 186 -23.12 17.22 -10.36
CA TYR A 186 -23.77 18.00 -9.30
C TYR A 186 -23.12 17.69 -7.96
N VAL A 187 -22.70 18.73 -7.26
CA VAL A 187 -22.02 18.66 -5.97
C VAL A 187 -22.99 19.00 -4.85
N TYR A 188 -23.06 18.15 -3.85
CA TYR A 188 -23.89 18.30 -2.67
C TYR A 188 -23.02 18.33 -1.41
N THR A 189 -23.33 19.25 -0.50
CA THR A 189 -22.71 19.30 0.84
C THR A 189 -23.78 19.34 1.90
N GLN A 190 -23.43 19.00 3.14
CA GLN A 190 -24.38 19.11 4.24
C GLN A 190 -24.63 20.57 4.64
N VAL A 191 -25.90 20.95 4.66
CA VAL A 191 -26.41 22.21 5.21
C VAL A 191 -27.55 21.84 6.15
N ASP A 192 -27.43 22.21 7.43
CA ASP A 192 -28.42 21.89 8.48
C ASP A 192 -28.82 20.40 8.53
N GLY A 193 -27.84 19.50 8.36
CA GLY A 193 -28.04 18.05 8.39
C GLY A 193 -28.71 17.47 7.13
N ARG A 194 -28.78 18.23 6.03
CA ARG A 194 -29.31 17.78 4.73
C ARG A 194 -28.30 17.98 3.61
N TRP A 195 -28.25 17.04 2.68
CA TRP A 195 -27.46 17.19 1.46
C TRP A 195 -28.12 18.20 0.53
N THR A 196 -27.44 19.31 0.30
CA THR A 196 -27.94 20.42 -0.52
C THR A 196 -27.02 20.61 -1.70
N GLN A 197 -27.58 20.69 -2.91
CA GLN A 197 -26.81 20.98 -4.12
C GLN A 197 -26.17 22.37 -3.98
N THR A 198 -24.84 22.44 -4.06
CA THR A 198 -24.09 23.69 -3.98
C THR A 198 -23.57 24.15 -5.33
N GLN A 199 -23.24 23.22 -6.22
CA GLN A 199 -22.68 23.51 -7.53
C GLN A 199 -23.13 22.51 -8.60
N GLN A 200 -23.18 22.99 -9.83
CA GLN A 200 -23.24 22.19 -11.06
C GLN A 200 -21.96 22.47 -11.85
N LEU A 201 -21.30 21.42 -12.29
CA LEU A 201 -20.03 21.45 -13.01
C LEU A 201 -20.23 20.89 -14.41
N ALA A 202 -19.57 21.50 -15.39
CA ALA A 202 -19.51 21.06 -16.78
C ALA A 202 -18.12 21.34 -17.35
N ALA A 203 -17.73 20.61 -18.39
CA ALA A 203 -16.51 20.91 -19.14
C ALA A 203 -16.61 22.28 -19.82
N ALA A 204 -15.59 23.12 -19.64
CA ALA A 204 -15.50 24.46 -20.24
C ALA A 204 -15.60 24.42 -21.78
N ASP A 205 -15.04 23.37 -22.39
CA ASP A 205 -15.00 23.13 -23.83
C ASP A 205 -15.89 21.96 -24.28
N GLY A 206 -16.73 21.42 -23.39
CA GLY A 206 -17.57 20.26 -23.70
C GLY A 206 -18.50 20.48 -24.90
N THR A 207 -18.80 19.43 -25.64
CA THR A 207 -19.74 19.46 -26.76
C THR A 207 -20.85 18.43 -26.60
N VAL A 208 -21.86 18.51 -27.47
CA VAL A 208 -23.00 17.58 -27.42
C VAL A 208 -22.51 16.18 -27.77
N GLY A 209 -22.75 15.22 -26.89
CA GLY A 209 -22.36 13.82 -27.11
C GLY A 209 -20.98 13.44 -26.57
N ASP A 210 -20.21 14.38 -26.00
CA ASP A 210 -18.92 14.08 -25.36
C ASP A 210 -19.08 13.12 -24.15
N GLY A 211 -20.27 13.09 -23.54
CA GLY A 211 -20.57 12.25 -22.39
C GLY A 211 -19.91 12.73 -21.09
N PHE A 212 -19.78 14.04 -20.88
CA PHE A 212 -19.21 14.57 -19.64
C PHE A 212 -20.01 14.08 -18.41
N GLY A 213 -19.35 13.39 -17.49
CA GLY A 213 -20.01 12.73 -16.35
C GLY A 213 -20.27 11.24 -16.55
N SER A 214 -19.75 10.59 -17.59
CA SER A 214 -19.86 9.14 -17.73
C SER A 214 -19.27 8.38 -16.54
N ALA A 215 -18.13 8.83 -16.01
CA ALA A 215 -17.54 8.35 -14.76
C ALA A 215 -17.03 9.53 -13.92
N ILE A 216 -16.99 9.34 -12.60
CA ILE A 216 -16.45 10.30 -11.64
C ILE A 216 -15.60 9.59 -10.57
N ALA A 217 -14.60 10.29 -10.05
CA ALA A 217 -13.82 9.83 -8.91
C ALA A 217 -13.42 11.01 -8.01
N LEU A 218 -13.53 10.85 -6.69
CA LEU A 218 -13.39 11.92 -5.71
C LEU A 218 -12.38 11.51 -4.62
N SER A 219 -11.39 12.36 -4.36
CA SER A 219 -10.47 12.21 -3.22
C SER A 219 -10.03 13.58 -2.72
N GLY A 220 -10.36 13.89 -1.46
CA GLY A 220 -10.03 15.17 -0.85
C GLY A 220 -10.51 16.38 -1.67
N ALA A 221 -9.56 17.20 -2.12
CA ALA A 221 -9.82 18.41 -2.91
C ALA A 221 -9.79 18.17 -4.44
N ASN A 222 -9.73 16.92 -4.89
CA ASN A 222 -9.66 16.54 -6.30
C ASN A 222 -10.91 15.77 -6.72
N LEU A 223 -11.54 16.20 -7.82
CA LEU A 223 -12.62 15.51 -8.50
C LEU A 223 -12.22 15.29 -9.95
N LEU A 224 -12.26 14.04 -10.42
CA LEU A 224 -12.11 13.69 -11.82
C LEU A 224 -13.47 13.41 -12.42
N VAL A 225 -13.69 13.92 -13.64
CA VAL A 225 -14.91 13.71 -14.43
C VAL A 225 -14.52 13.35 -15.85
N SER A 226 -15.00 12.23 -16.38
CA SER A 226 -14.68 11.81 -17.74
C SER A 226 -15.69 12.32 -18.77
N ALA A 227 -15.21 12.44 -20.01
CA ALA A 227 -15.99 12.66 -21.23
C ALA A 227 -15.42 11.74 -22.33
N PRO A 228 -15.76 10.44 -22.32
CA PRO A 228 -15.13 9.44 -23.18
C PRO A 228 -15.44 9.65 -24.68
N GLY A 229 -16.51 10.38 -25.01
CA GLY A 229 -16.87 10.73 -26.38
C GLY A 229 -16.16 11.97 -26.92
N ALA A 230 -15.37 12.67 -26.11
CA ALA A 230 -14.74 13.93 -26.51
C ALA A 230 -13.75 13.74 -27.67
N ASP A 231 -13.87 14.61 -28.67
CA ASP A 231 -12.97 14.68 -29.82
C ASP A 231 -11.70 15.48 -29.44
N ILE A 232 -10.54 14.95 -29.80
CA ILE A 232 -9.24 15.58 -29.56
C ILE A 232 -8.53 15.79 -30.90
N ASP A 233 -8.44 17.05 -31.31
CA ASP A 233 -8.04 17.44 -32.67
C ASP A 233 -8.95 16.74 -33.70
N ASP A 234 -8.38 16.06 -34.71
CA ASP A 234 -9.14 15.32 -35.71
C ASP A 234 -9.50 13.87 -35.26
N ARG A 235 -9.23 13.50 -34.00
CA ARG A 235 -9.46 12.14 -33.50
C ARG A 235 -10.80 12.04 -32.78
N HIS A 236 -11.75 11.35 -33.40
CA HIS A 236 -13.08 11.15 -32.84
C HIS A 236 -13.09 10.22 -31.63
N ALA A 237 -13.84 10.59 -30.59
CA ALA A 237 -14.03 9.79 -29.38
C ALA A 237 -12.72 9.23 -28.78
N GLN A 238 -11.63 9.99 -28.88
CA GLN A 238 -10.41 9.67 -28.16
C GLN A 238 -10.65 9.72 -26.65
N GLY A 239 -11.52 10.64 -26.22
CA GLY A 239 -11.91 10.83 -24.83
C GLY A 239 -11.01 11.80 -24.06
N ALA A 240 -11.59 12.44 -23.06
CA ALA A 240 -10.92 13.36 -22.16
C ALA A 240 -11.35 13.14 -20.71
N VAL A 241 -10.49 13.55 -19.77
CA VAL A 241 -10.82 13.63 -18.35
C VAL A 241 -10.58 15.05 -17.86
N TYR A 242 -11.47 15.57 -17.04
CA TYR A 242 -11.37 16.91 -16.48
C TYR A 242 -11.12 16.80 -14.99
N ARG A 243 -10.03 17.41 -14.53
CA ARG A 243 -9.74 17.55 -13.11
C ARG A 243 -10.34 18.85 -12.63
N PHE A 244 -11.23 18.75 -11.66
CA PHE A 244 -11.71 19.86 -10.85
C PHE A 244 -10.95 19.88 -9.53
N ALA A 245 -10.53 21.06 -9.12
CA ALA A 245 -9.90 21.29 -7.82
C ALA A 245 -10.82 22.16 -6.96
N ARG A 246 -10.86 21.87 -5.65
CA ARG A 246 -11.61 22.67 -4.69
C ARG A 246 -10.71 23.74 -4.08
N ALA A 247 -11.06 25.01 -4.27
CA ALA A 247 -10.42 26.16 -3.61
C ALA A 247 -11.49 27.11 -3.07
N ASP A 248 -11.29 27.62 -1.85
CA ASP A 248 -12.21 28.55 -1.19
C ASP A 248 -13.67 28.07 -1.13
N GLY A 249 -13.85 26.75 -0.98
CA GLY A 249 -15.17 26.10 -0.94
C GLY A 249 -15.84 25.88 -2.30
N ALA A 250 -15.25 26.36 -3.40
CA ALA A 250 -15.76 26.22 -4.76
C ALA A 250 -14.91 25.26 -5.61
N TRP A 251 -15.56 24.54 -6.51
CA TRP A 251 -14.89 23.69 -7.49
C TRP A 251 -14.65 24.48 -8.78
N HIS A 252 -13.46 24.32 -9.35
CA HIS A 252 -13.10 24.91 -10.63
C HIS A 252 -12.35 23.89 -11.47
N GLN A 253 -12.55 23.92 -12.79
CA GLN A 253 -11.80 23.08 -13.72
C GLN A 253 -10.33 23.52 -13.69
N ALA A 254 -9.47 22.67 -13.14
CA ALA A 254 -8.04 22.91 -13.02
C ALA A 254 -7.28 22.43 -14.26
N GLN A 255 -7.72 21.33 -14.88
CA GLN A 255 -7.00 20.71 -15.99
C GLN A 255 -7.93 19.90 -16.90
N LYS A 256 -7.66 19.90 -18.21
CA LYS A 256 -8.12 18.88 -19.16
C LYS A 256 -6.98 17.90 -19.40
N ILE A 257 -7.22 16.63 -19.11
CA ILE A 257 -6.29 15.52 -19.24
C ILE A 257 -6.62 14.75 -20.51
N VAL A 258 -5.62 14.61 -21.36
CA VAL A 258 -5.62 13.80 -22.59
C VAL A 258 -4.31 13.02 -22.65
N VAL A 259 -4.29 11.90 -23.37
CA VAL A 259 -3.07 11.13 -23.64
C VAL A 259 -2.53 11.48 -25.03
N ALA A 260 -1.25 11.80 -25.14
CA ALA A 260 -0.66 12.28 -26.39
C ALA A 260 -0.73 11.22 -27.50
N GLU A 261 -0.48 9.97 -27.10
CA GLU A 261 -0.55 8.76 -27.92
C GLU A 261 -1.97 8.20 -28.10
N GLY A 262 -3.00 8.96 -27.72
CA GLY A 262 -4.39 8.53 -27.90
C GLY A 262 -4.77 8.44 -29.38
N VAL A 263 -5.65 7.50 -29.70
CA VAL A 263 -6.19 7.30 -31.04
C VAL A 263 -7.71 7.40 -31.02
N GLU A 264 -8.31 7.41 -32.22
CA GLU A 264 -9.77 7.42 -32.37
C GLU A 264 -10.41 6.24 -31.62
N ASN A 265 -11.54 6.50 -30.96
CA ASN A 265 -12.32 5.52 -30.20
C ASN A 265 -11.58 4.87 -29.02
N ASP A 266 -10.48 5.45 -28.52
CA ASP A 266 -9.85 4.99 -27.28
C ASP A 266 -10.80 5.09 -26.07
N GLN A 267 -11.72 6.06 -26.10
CA GLN A 267 -12.65 6.37 -25.01
C GLN A 267 -11.96 6.52 -23.66
N LEU A 268 -10.90 7.34 -23.62
CA LEU A 268 -10.20 7.71 -22.39
C LEU A 268 -11.19 8.24 -21.34
N GLY A 269 -11.12 7.68 -20.14
CA GLY A 269 -12.05 7.98 -19.05
C GLY A 269 -13.25 7.03 -19.01
N SER A 270 -13.15 5.84 -19.62
CA SER A 270 -14.17 4.78 -19.49
C SER A 270 -14.38 4.37 -18.02
N SER A 271 -13.34 4.50 -17.19
CA SER A 271 -13.39 4.36 -15.74
C SER A 271 -12.37 5.27 -15.07
N LEU A 272 -12.62 5.64 -13.81
CA LEU A 272 -11.79 6.55 -13.03
C LEU A 272 -11.63 6.06 -11.59
N ALA A 273 -10.42 6.18 -11.05
CA ALA A 273 -10.16 6.09 -9.62
C ALA A 273 -9.10 7.12 -9.23
N ILE A 274 -9.19 7.65 -8.01
CA ILE A 274 -8.25 8.64 -7.49
C ILE A 274 -8.01 8.40 -6.00
N ASP A 275 -6.75 8.50 -5.59
CA ASP A 275 -6.33 8.47 -4.20
C ASP A 275 -5.22 9.50 -3.98
N GLY A 276 -5.55 10.57 -3.25
CA GLY A 276 -4.69 11.74 -3.07
C GLY A 276 -4.25 12.35 -4.40
N ASP A 277 -2.98 12.14 -4.73
CA ASP A 277 -2.25 12.73 -5.85
C ASP A 277 -2.01 11.74 -7.00
N THR A 278 -2.64 10.55 -6.96
CA THR A 278 -2.54 9.52 -7.99
C THR A 278 -3.93 9.18 -8.54
N ALA A 279 -4.04 9.04 -9.86
CA ALA A 279 -5.27 8.59 -10.51
C ALA A 279 -5.01 7.49 -11.53
N LEU A 280 -6.02 6.65 -11.68
CA LEU A 280 -6.15 5.66 -12.73
C LEU A 280 -7.24 6.11 -13.69
N VAL A 281 -6.92 6.06 -14.98
CA VAL A 281 -7.84 6.43 -16.06
C VAL A 281 -7.89 5.27 -17.06
N GLY A 282 -9.03 4.60 -17.12
CA GLY A 282 -9.27 3.52 -18.08
C GLY A 282 -9.53 4.03 -19.49
N ALA A 283 -9.08 3.28 -20.49
CA ALA A 283 -9.46 3.43 -21.90
C ALA A 283 -9.68 2.03 -22.49
N MET A 284 -10.83 1.43 -22.15
CA MET A 284 -11.10 0.01 -22.39
C MET A 284 -11.14 -0.38 -23.88
N TRP A 285 -11.42 0.57 -24.78
CA TRP A 285 -11.52 0.32 -26.22
C TRP A 285 -10.20 0.46 -26.98
N ARG A 286 -9.14 0.90 -26.31
CA ARG A 286 -7.83 1.06 -26.94
C ARG A 286 -7.38 -0.23 -27.60
N ALA A 287 -6.79 -0.08 -28.79
CA ALA A 287 -6.32 -1.17 -29.64
C ALA A 287 -7.41 -2.21 -29.99
N GLY A 288 -8.65 -1.74 -30.20
CA GLY A 288 -9.76 -2.61 -30.60
C GLY A 288 -10.36 -3.40 -29.44
N GLY A 289 -10.32 -2.86 -28.21
CA GLY A 289 -10.87 -3.51 -27.02
C GLY A 289 -9.87 -4.32 -26.19
N GLN A 290 -8.57 -4.25 -26.48
CA GLN A 290 -7.55 -4.79 -25.56
C GLN A 290 -7.57 -4.02 -24.23
N GLY A 291 -7.74 -2.71 -24.32
CA GLY A 291 -7.84 -1.84 -23.16
C GLY A 291 -6.50 -1.47 -22.52
N VAL A 292 -6.51 -0.37 -21.78
CA VAL A 292 -5.35 0.17 -21.07
C VAL A 292 -5.82 0.93 -19.85
N VAL A 293 -4.96 1.02 -18.83
CA VAL A 293 -5.11 2.00 -17.74
C VAL A 293 -3.91 2.93 -17.72
N TYR A 294 -4.17 4.23 -17.73
CA TYR A 294 -3.17 5.27 -17.57
C TYR A 294 -3.08 5.70 -16.11
N VAL A 295 -1.87 5.81 -15.60
CA VAL A 295 -1.60 6.33 -14.27
C VAL A 295 -1.14 7.77 -14.42
N PHE A 296 -1.86 8.66 -13.74
CA PHE A 296 -1.49 10.07 -13.63
C PHE A 296 -1.07 10.36 -12.21
N THR A 297 0.02 11.10 -12.06
CA THR A 297 0.48 11.60 -10.77
C THR A 297 0.73 13.09 -10.88
N GLY A 298 0.29 13.86 -9.89
CA GLY A 298 0.52 15.30 -9.86
C GLY A 298 0.41 15.83 -8.45
N SER A 299 1.09 16.95 -8.19
CA SER A 299 0.90 17.71 -6.94
C SER A 299 -0.18 18.77 -7.15
N ALA A 300 -0.13 19.91 -6.46
CA ALA A 300 -1.07 21.02 -6.64
C ALA A 300 -1.16 21.56 -8.09
N GLY A 301 -0.15 21.30 -8.94
CA GLY A 301 -0.12 21.69 -10.35
C GLY A 301 -0.83 20.71 -11.30
N ASP A 302 -0.41 20.71 -12.57
CA ASP A 302 -0.93 19.81 -13.59
C ASP A 302 -0.50 18.37 -13.33
N TRP A 303 -1.44 17.44 -13.52
CA TRP A 303 -1.22 16.02 -13.42
C TRP A 303 -0.64 15.50 -14.73
N VAL A 304 0.40 14.67 -14.63
CA VAL A 304 1.10 14.13 -15.79
C VAL A 304 1.00 12.61 -15.80
N GLN A 305 0.93 12.04 -16.99
CA GLN A 305 0.99 10.60 -17.18
C GLN A 305 2.35 10.09 -16.70
N SER A 306 2.35 9.24 -15.68
CA SER A 306 3.56 8.66 -15.09
C SER A 306 3.77 7.21 -15.49
N GLN A 307 2.69 6.50 -15.82
CA GLN A 307 2.75 5.10 -16.19
C GLN A 307 1.57 4.70 -17.08
N ARG A 308 1.76 3.60 -17.83
CA ARG A 308 0.72 2.86 -18.54
C ARG A 308 0.70 1.42 -18.02
N LEU A 309 -0.48 0.93 -17.66
CA LEU A 309 -0.74 -0.45 -17.27
C LEU A 309 -1.47 -1.17 -18.40
N SER A 310 -1.13 -2.44 -18.60
CA SER A 310 -1.77 -3.31 -19.59
C SER A 310 -1.78 -4.74 -19.04
N ALA A 311 -2.77 -5.53 -19.45
CA ALA A 311 -2.83 -6.94 -19.08
C ALA A 311 -1.67 -7.70 -19.76
N ALA A 312 -0.99 -8.58 -19.01
CA ALA A 312 0.18 -9.33 -19.51
C ALA A 312 -0.18 -10.40 -20.56
N ASP A 313 -1.45 -10.82 -20.55
CA ASP A 313 -2.11 -11.77 -21.44
C ASP A 313 -2.84 -11.09 -22.62
N GLY A 314 -2.72 -9.76 -22.74
CA GLY A 314 -3.55 -8.96 -23.64
C GLY A 314 -3.52 -9.46 -25.08
N ALA A 315 -4.59 -10.10 -25.55
CA ALA A 315 -4.65 -10.73 -26.86
C ALA A 315 -5.22 -9.75 -27.90
N ALA A 316 -4.34 -9.13 -28.69
CA ALA A 316 -4.76 -8.46 -29.90
C ALA A 316 -5.00 -9.51 -31.00
N ASN A 317 -6.27 -9.90 -31.23
CA ASN A 317 -6.75 -10.65 -32.41
C ASN A 317 -6.60 -12.20 -32.43
N GLY A 318 -7.32 -12.95 -31.59
CA GLY A 318 -7.91 -14.26 -31.94
C GLY A 318 -9.35 -14.17 -32.52
N THR A 319 -9.66 -14.86 -33.61
CA THR A 319 -11.05 -14.97 -34.11
C THR A 319 -11.90 -15.84 -33.19
N GLU A 320 -12.97 -15.27 -32.63
CA GLU A 320 -13.99 -16.04 -31.91
C GLU A 320 -14.70 -17.05 -32.85
N GLY A 321 -15.07 -18.21 -32.29
CA GLY A 321 -15.97 -19.17 -32.95
C GLY A 321 -17.40 -18.66 -33.19
N ILE A 322 -17.71 -17.43 -32.77
CA ILE A 322 -19.03 -16.76 -32.90
C ILE A 322 -18.98 -15.43 -33.69
N GLY A 323 -17.81 -15.01 -34.18
CA GLY A 323 -17.70 -13.90 -35.14
C GLY A 323 -17.63 -12.46 -34.58
N LEU A 324 -17.35 -12.25 -33.29
CA LEU A 324 -16.92 -10.93 -32.78
C LEU A 324 -15.38 -10.88 -32.64
N PRO A 325 -14.75 -9.68 -32.76
CA PRO A 325 -13.34 -9.52 -32.47
C PRO A 325 -13.09 -9.69 -30.95
N PRO A 326 -11.96 -10.29 -30.55
CA PRO A 326 -11.64 -10.55 -29.16
C PRO A 326 -11.33 -9.22 -28.47
N THR A 327 -11.91 -9.00 -27.31
CA THR A 327 -11.68 -7.81 -26.48
C THR A 327 -11.39 -8.26 -25.06
N ASP A 328 -10.34 -7.72 -24.44
CA ASP A 328 -10.02 -7.98 -23.04
C ASP A 328 -10.72 -6.99 -22.11
N ASN A 329 -11.08 -5.80 -22.63
CA ASN A 329 -11.69 -4.70 -21.91
C ASN A 329 -10.91 -4.30 -20.65
N PHE A 330 -9.58 -4.43 -20.66
CA PHE A 330 -8.75 -4.04 -19.53
C PHE A 330 -8.91 -2.56 -19.21
N GLY A 331 -9.24 -2.23 -17.95
CA GLY A 331 -9.57 -0.86 -17.56
C GLY A 331 -11.05 -0.52 -17.71
N MET A 332 -11.93 -1.51 -17.90
CA MET A 332 -13.39 -1.32 -17.85
C MET A 332 -13.82 -0.76 -16.49
N THR A 333 -13.23 -1.26 -15.40
CA THR A 333 -13.40 -0.71 -14.06
C THR A 333 -12.07 -0.63 -13.34
N VAL A 334 -11.92 0.36 -12.46
CA VAL A 334 -10.69 0.57 -11.68
C VAL A 334 -11.04 1.02 -10.27
N ALA A 335 -10.24 0.61 -9.29
CA ALA A 335 -10.22 1.19 -7.95
C ALA A 335 -8.78 1.38 -7.47
N LEU A 336 -8.56 2.38 -6.63
CA LEU A 336 -7.24 2.75 -6.12
C LEU A 336 -7.37 3.18 -4.66
N GLN A 337 -6.52 2.65 -3.80
CA GLN A 337 -6.36 3.11 -2.42
C GLN A 337 -4.97 2.76 -1.91
N ASN A 338 -4.31 3.69 -1.22
CA ASN A 338 -3.03 3.51 -0.55
C ASN A 338 -1.97 2.84 -1.43
N GLY A 339 -1.89 3.25 -2.71
CA GLY A 339 -0.93 2.69 -3.66
C GLY A 339 -1.22 1.25 -4.12
N THR A 340 -2.39 0.71 -3.79
CA THR A 340 -2.91 -0.55 -4.33
C THR A 340 -4.02 -0.24 -5.34
N ALA A 341 -3.86 -0.75 -6.55
CA ALA A 341 -4.81 -0.60 -7.64
C ALA A 341 -5.41 -1.96 -7.99
N ILE A 342 -6.70 -1.97 -8.32
CA ILE A 342 -7.33 -3.11 -8.97
C ILE A 342 -7.98 -2.68 -10.28
N VAL A 343 -7.84 -3.51 -11.30
CA VAL A 343 -8.32 -3.24 -12.65
C VAL A 343 -9.16 -4.41 -13.12
N GLY A 344 -10.42 -4.17 -13.44
CA GLY A 344 -11.33 -5.13 -14.02
C GLY A 344 -11.16 -5.24 -15.54
N ALA A 345 -11.37 -6.45 -16.06
CA ALA A 345 -11.30 -6.79 -17.47
C ALA A 345 -12.29 -7.93 -17.77
N SER A 346 -13.49 -7.58 -18.22
CA SER A 346 -14.64 -8.48 -18.16
C SER A 346 -14.59 -9.65 -19.16
N ASN A 347 -13.84 -9.51 -20.26
CA ASN A 347 -13.93 -10.40 -21.41
C ASN A 347 -12.58 -11.06 -21.78
N VAL A 348 -11.66 -11.13 -20.83
CA VAL A 348 -10.30 -11.68 -21.06
C VAL A 348 -10.33 -13.18 -21.33
N THR A 349 -9.47 -13.61 -22.26
CA THR A 349 -9.12 -15.02 -22.46
C THR A 349 -7.89 -15.41 -21.64
N ILE A 350 -8.03 -16.30 -20.67
CA ILE A 350 -6.94 -16.75 -19.79
C ILE A 350 -6.73 -18.26 -19.94
N ASP A 351 -5.48 -18.68 -20.14
CA ASP A 351 -5.09 -20.09 -20.26
C ASP A 351 -5.89 -20.88 -21.31
N GLY A 352 -6.32 -20.22 -22.38
CA GLY A 352 -7.13 -20.80 -23.46
C GLY A 352 -8.64 -20.88 -23.16
N THR A 353 -9.09 -20.33 -22.04
CA THR A 353 -10.51 -20.16 -21.72
C THR A 353 -10.99 -18.80 -22.20
N GLU A 354 -11.73 -18.78 -23.30
CA GLU A 354 -12.29 -17.56 -23.88
C GLU A 354 -13.30 -16.91 -22.94
N GLY A 355 -13.27 -15.57 -22.83
CA GLY A 355 -14.31 -14.77 -22.15
C GLY A 355 -14.52 -15.07 -20.66
N GLN A 356 -13.48 -15.48 -19.93
CA GLN A 356 -13.59 -15.81 -18.51
C GLN A 356 -13.63 -14.56 -17.61
N GLY A 357 -13.06 -13.45 -18.09
CA GLY A 357 -12.90 -12.23 -17.32
C GLY A 357 -11.86 -12.34 -16.20
N ALA A 358 -11.34 -11.20 -15.76
CA ALA A 358 -10.29 -11.10 -14.76
C ALA A 358 -10.34 -9.79 -13.97
N ALA A 359 -9.73 -9.81 -12.78
CA ALA A 359 -9.37 -8.60 -12.07
C ALA A 359 -7.87 -8.65 -11.73
N TYR A 360 -7.13 -7.60 -12.07
CA TYR A 360 -5.68 -7.51 -11.91
C TYR A 360 -5.33 -6.56 -10.78
N LEU A 361 -4.56 -7.04 -9.81
CA LEU A 361 -4.05 -6.26 -8.70
C LEU A 361 -2.65 -5.73 -9.03
N PHE A 362 -2.45 -4.45 -8.83
CA PHE A 362 -1.15 -3.79 -8.91
C PHE A 362 -0.84 -3.12 -7.57
N ARG A 363 0.41 -3.21 -7.12
CA ARG A 363 0.87 -2.50 -5.92
C ARG A 363 2.04 -1.60 -6.23
N ARG A 364 2.16 -0.53 -5.45
CA ARG A 364 3.28 0.39 -5.55
C ARG A 364 4.57 -0.32 -5.12
N SER A 365 5.53 -0.40 -6.02
CA SER A 365 6.87 -0.93 -5.78
C SER A 365 7.89 -0.01 -6.46
N GLY A 366 8.87 0.49 -5.71
CA GLY A 366 9.90 1.40 -6.25
C GLY A 366 9.34 2.69 -6.88
N GLY A 367 8.16 3.15 -6.44
CA GLY A 367 7.51 4.36 -6.93
C GLY A 367 6.51 4.17 -8.08
N THR A 368 6.45 3.01 -8.72
CA THR A 368 5.51 2.67 -9.81
C THR A 368 4.54 1.55 -9.39
N LEU A 369 3.42 1.39 -10.10
CA LEU A 369 2.51 0.27 -9.89
C LEU A 369 3.01 -0.98 -10.64
N ALA A 370 3.33 -2.05 -9.93
CA ALA A 370 3.74 -3.32 -10.51
C ALA A 370 2.64 -4.37 -10.28
N GLY A 371 2.41 -5.23 -11.29
CA GLY A 371 1.42 -6.31 -11.20
C GLY A 371 1.80 -7.28 -10.09
N ALA A 372 0.85 -7.59 -9.21
CA ALA A 372 1.06 -8.41 -8.02
C ALA A 372 0.23 -9.71 -8.06
N HIS A 373 -1.00 -9.65 -8.58
CA HIS A 373 -1.90 -10.81 -8.58
C HIS A 373 -2.97 -10.70 -9.68
N THR A 374 -3.45 -11.84 -10.18
CA THR A 374 -4.59 -11.91 -11.10
C THR A 374 -5.66 -12.79 -10.48
N PHE A 375 -6.84 -12.21 -10.25
CA PHE A 375 -8.03 -12.93 -9.84
C PHE A 375 -8.78 -13.41 -11.07
N THR A 376 -9.06 -14.71 -11.13
CA THR A 376 -9.84 -15.33 -12.20
C THR A 376 -10.80 -16.35 -11.61
N LYS A 377 -11.94 -16.55 -12.27
CA LYS A 377 -12.90 -17.60 -11.91
C LYS A 377 -13.23 -18.49 -13.08
N TYR A 378 -12.72 -19.73 -13.05
CA TYR A 378 -13.11 -20.76 -14.00
C TYR A 378 -13.86 -21.86 -13.27
N GLU A 379 -15.18 -21.87 -13.40
CA GLU A 379 -16.04 -22.94 -12.87
C GLU A 379 -16.50 -23.91 -13.99
N GLY A 380 -15.69 -24.06 -15.06
CA GLY A 380 -15.93 -25.02 -16.14
C GLY A 380 -16.89 -24.55 -17.25
N ILE A 381 -17.37 -23.31 -17.20
CA ILE A 381 -18.17 -22.65 -18.24
C ILE A 381 -17.73 -21.17 -18.29
N VAL A 382 -17.60 -20.62 -19.50
CA VAL A 382 -17.22 -19.24 -19.81
C VAL A 382 -18.07 -18.22 -19.02
N SER A 383 -17.45 -17.34 -18.24
CA SER A 383 -18.11 -16.32 -17.43
C SER A 383 -17.79 -14.91 -17.97
N PRO A 384 -18.59 -14.35 -18.88
CA PRO A 384 -18.23 -13.18 -19.71
C PRO A 384 -18.10 -11.83 -18.98
N TYR A 385 -18.18 -11.81 -17.64
CA TYR A 385 -18.24 -10.57 -16.86
C TYR A 385 -17.48 -10.58 -15.53
N PHE A 386 -16.56 -11.52 -15.29
CA PHE A 386 -15.74 -11.44 -14.08
C PHE A 386 -14.83 -10.20 -14.14
N GLY A 387 -14.83 -9.35 -13.11
CA GLY A 387 -14.14 -8.07 -13.16
C GLY A 387 -14.98 -6.94 -13.79
N ALA A 388 -16.27 -7.15 -14.01
CA ALA A 388 -17.20 -6.12 -14.46
C ALA A 388 -17.32 -4.95 -13.48
N ALA A 389 -17.13 -5.20 -12.18
CA ALA A 389 -17.06 -4.18 -11.15
C ALA A 389 -15.99 -4.56 -10.13
N VAL A 390 -15.22 -3.57 -9.67
CA VAL A 390 -14.16 -3.77 -8.70
C VAL A 390 -14.18 -2.68 -7.65
N ALA A 391 -13.92 -3.05 -6.41
CA ALA A 391 -13.67 -2.12 -5.31
C ALA A 391 -12.63 -2.71 -4.37
N LEU A 392 -11.89 -1.87 -3.64
CA LEU A 392 -10.92 -2.30 -2.65
C LEU A 392 -10.91 -1.38 -1.45
N ASP A 393 -10.64 -1.93 -0.28
CA ASP A 393 -10.38 -1.20 0.96
C ASP A 393 -9.41 -2.02 1.83
N GLY A 394 -8.21 -1.49 2.01
CA GLY A 394 -7.10 -2.20 2.65
C GLY A 394 -6.80 -3.54 1.99
N ASP A 395 -6.89 -4.61 2.76
CA ASP A 395 -6.65 -6.00 2.32
C ASP A 395 -7.88 -6.67 1.69
N ASN A 396 -9.03 -5.98 1.66
CA ASN A 396 -10.24 -6.51 1.05
C ASN A 396 -10.35 -6.03 -0.40
N VAL A 397 -10.63 -6.98 -1.28
CA VAL A 397 -10.96 -6.77 -2.69
C VAL A 397 -12.36 -7.34 -2.93
N LEU A 398 -13.20 -6.59 -3.62
CA LEU A 398 -14.53 -7.01 -4.01
C LEU A 398 -14.63 -6.99 -5.53
N VAL A 399 -14.96 -8.13 -6.12
CA VAL A 399 -15.13 -8.29 -7.57
C VAL A 399 -16.55 -8.72 -7.87
N GLY A 400 -17.24 -7.94 -8.70
CA GLY A 400 -18.58 -8.22 -9.20
C GLY A 400 -18.57 -8.97 -10.53
N VAL A 401 -19.61 -9.78 -10.73
CA VAL A 401 -19.86 -10.57 -11.94
C VAL A 401 -21.35 -10.49 -12.27
N PHE A 402 -21.76 -9.65 -13.22
CA PHE A 402 -23.16 -9.62 -13.62
C PHE A 402 -23.40 -10.64 -14.75
N GLY A 403 -24.50 -11.39 -14.74
CA GLY A 403 -24.99 -12.06 -15.96
C GLY A 403 -24.63 -13.53 -16.24
N TYR A 404 -24.13 -14.34 -15.29
CA TYR A 404 -24.13 -15.81 -15.42
C TYR A 404 -23.82 -16.51 -14.07
N THR A 405 -24.48 -17.64 -13.77
CA THR A 405 -24.05 -18.59 -12.72
C THR A 405 -24.05 -20.02 -13.28
N PRO A 406 -23.17 -20.93 -12.79
CA PRO A 406 -22.98 -22.26 -13.38
C PRO A 406 -24.09 -23.27 -13.04
N ASP A 407 -25.05 -22.90 -12.19
CA ASP A 407 -26.16 -23.74 -11.78
C ASP A 407 -27.48 -23.34 -12.47
N TRP A 408 -28.14 -24.35 -13.04
CA TRP A 408 -29.41 -24.23 -13.77
C TRP A 408 -30.55 -23.61 -12.95
N GLU A 409 -30.43 -23.58 -11.62
CA GLU A 409 -31.41 -22.99 -10.70
C GLU A 409 -31.30 -21.46 -10.59
N HIS A 410 -30.18 -20.86 -11.02
CA HIS A 410 -29.85 -19.44 -10.77
C HIS A 410 -29.38 -18.68 -12.03
N TYR A 411 -29.73 -19.22 -13.20
CA TYR A 411 -29.32 -18.72 -14.52
C TYR A 411 -29.38 -17.18 -14.62
N GLN A 412 -28.20 -16.56 -14.81
CA GLN A 412 -28.00 -15.12 -15.04
C GLN A 412 -28.30 -14.16 -13.87
N GLN A 413 -28.33 -14.65 -12.63
CA GLN A 413 -28.46 -13.73 -11.49
C GLN A 413 -27.20 -12.90 -11.24
N GLY A 414 -26.00 -13.44 -11.53
CA GLY A 414 -24.70 -12.83 -11.21
C GLY A 414 -24.14 -13.26 -9.84
N ALA A 415 -22.99 -12.71 -9.45
CA ALA A 415 -22.28 -13.03 -8.20
C ALA A 415 -21.37 -11.89 -7.75
N ALA A 416 -20.93 -11.93 -6.49
CA ALA A 416 -19.82 -11.12 -6.01
C ALA A 416 -18.83 -11.98 -5.22
N TYR A 417 -17.55 -11.67 -5.36
CA TYR A 417 -16.45 -12.38 -4.75
C TYR A 417 -15.69 -11.43 -3.84
N PHE A 418 -15.70 -11.74 -2.54
CA PHE A 418 -14.87 -11.09 -1.56
C PHE A 418 -13.54 -11.83 -1.49
N TYR A 419 -12.48 -11.13 -1.83
CA TYR A 419 -11.12 -11.56 -1.62
C TYR A 419 -10.57 -10.82 -0.42
N ARG A 420 -9.94 -11.56 0.49
CA ARG A 420 -9.16 -10.97 1.56
C ARG A 420 -7.78 -11.56 1.49
N ARG A 421 -6.76 -10.72 1.46
CA ARG A 421 -5.38 -11.17 1.53
C ARG A 421 -5.25 -12.01 2.81
N ALA A 422 -4.95 -13.29 2.66
CA ALA A 422 -4.56 -14.09 3.81
C ALA A 422 -3.33 -13.40 4.37
N ALA A 423 -3.34 -13.03 5.64
CA ALA A 423 -2.30 -12.20 6.24
C ALA A 423 -0.91 -12.86 6.03
N ALA A 424 -0.24 -12.48 4.95
CA ALA A 424 1.21 -12.55 4.81
C ALA A 424 1.74 -11.35 5.58
N GLY A 425 1.54 -11.42 6.89
CA GLY A 425 2.20 -10.60 7.88
C GLY A 425 3.17 -11.48 8.62
N ILE A 426 4.22 -10.88 9.16
CA ILE A 426 5.11 -11.55 10.10
C ILE A 426 4.28 -12.23 11.22
N PRO A 427 4.74 -13.34 11.79
CA PRO A 427 4.06 -14.01 12.90
C PRO A 427 3.65 -13.01 13.99
N ALA A 428 2.50 -13.22 14.62
CA ALA A 428 2.02 -12.35 15.71
C ALA A 428 3.05 -12.22 16.85
N SER A 429 3.90 -13.24 17.04
CA SER A 429 5.04 -13.19 17.96
C SER A 429 6.10 -12.18 17.54
N GLU A 430 6.44 -12.07 16.26
CA GLU A 430 7.39 -11.08 15.75
C GLU A 430 6.80 -9.67 15.82
N ARG A 431 5.53 -9.51 15.42
CA ARG A 431 4.82 -8.23 15.59
C ARG A 431 4.81 -7.78 17.04
N ALA A 432 4.58 -8.69 18.00
CA ALA A 432 4.61 -8.35 19.41
C ALA A 432 5.97 -7.81 19.86
N VAL A 433 7.07 -8.31 19.32
CA VAL A 433 8.42 -7.76 19.58
C VAL A 433 8.55 -6.35 19.02
N LEU A 434 8.06 -6.09 17.80
CA LEU A 434 8.12 -4.75 17.20
C LEU A 434 7.28 -3.74 18.00
N VAL A 435 6.07 -4.12 18.42
CA VAL A 435 5.22 -3.27 19.26
C VAL A 435 5.87 -3.02 20.62
N ASP A 436 6.45 -4.04 21.26
CA ASP A 436 7.18 -3.89 22.53
C ASP A 436 8.41 -2.98 22.39
N LEU A 437 9.13 -3.07 21.25
CA LEU A 437 10.22 -2.14 20.92
C LEU A 437 9.70 -0.70 20.85
N TYR A 438 8.64 -0.47 20.07
CA TYR A 438 8.02 0.84 19.89
C TYR A 438 7.58 1.44 21.22
N GLU A 439 6.84 0.68 22.04
CA GLU A 439 6.31 1.16 23.32
C GLU A 439 7.42 1.46 24.35
N ARG A 440 8.40 0.57 24.47
CA ARG A 440 9.48 0.73 25.47
C ARG A 440 10.48 1.82 25.13
N THR A 441 10.53 2.23 23.87
CA THR A 441 11.51 3.20 23.41
C THR A 441 10.93 4.51 22.89
N ASN A 442 9.69 4.79 23.33
CA ASN A 442 8.97 6.03 23.06
C ASN A 442 8.76 6.29 21.56
N GLY A 443 8.26 5.26 20.86
CA GLY A 443 8.08 5.25 19.41
C GLY A 443 7.23 6.35 18.82
N ALA A 444 6.33 6.95 19.60
CA ALA A 444 5.51 8.07 19.17
C ALA A 444 6.33 9.33 18.85
N ASP A 445 7.52 9.48 19.44
CA ASP A 445 8.37 10.65 19.28
C ASP A 445 9.55 10.41 18.32
N TRP A 446 9.64 9.24 17.69
CA TRP A 446 10.73 8.90 16.78
C TRP A 446 10.78 9.82 15.56
N TRP A 447 11.98 10.27 15.19
CA TRP A 447 12.19 11.05 13.96
C TRP A 447 11.99 10.21 12.71
N ASP A 448 11.17 10.71 11.79
CA ASP A 448 10.94 10.17 10.44
C ASP A 448 10.58 8.67 10.38
N MET A 449 9.99 8.13 11.45
CA MET A 449 9.58 6.72 11.54
C MET A 449 8.07 6.56 11.34
N ASN A 450 7.66 6.39 10.08
CA ASN A 450 6.25 6.28 9.70
C ASN A 450 5.79 4.81 9.60
N GLY A 451 4.47 4.60 9.71
CA GLY A 451 3.80 3.30 9.49
C GLY A 451 3.63 2.43 10.74
N TRP A 452 4.34 2.73 11.82
CA TRP A 452 4.31 1.96 13.07
C TRP A 452 2.90 1.88 13.69
N LEU A 453 2.60 0.74 14.31
CA LEU A 453 1.30 0.39 14.90
C LEU A 453 0.13 0.32 13.88
N GLY A 454 0.43 0.27 12.57
CA GLY A 454 -0.55 -0.03 11.52
C GLY A 454 -1.18 -1.42 11.65
N ALA A 455 -2.16 -1.76 10.80
CA ALA A 455 -2.86 -3.05 10.86
C ALA A 455 -1.88 -4.26 10.78
N PRO A 456 -2.19 -5.41 11.41
CA PRO A 456 -1.40 -6.64 11.23
C PRO A 456 -1.24 -6.98 9.75
N GLY A 457 -0.01 -7.26 9.30
CA GLY A 457 0.32 -7.47 7.88
C GLY A 457 1.01 -6.29 7.19
N THR A 458 1.08 -5.12 7.86
CA THR A 458 1.75 -3.91 7.33
C THR A 458 3.19 -3.74 7.80
N GLU A 459 3.70 -4.65 8.64
CA GLU A 459 4.96 -4.46 9.37
C GLU A 459 6.18 -4.32 8.46
N CYS A 460 6.15 -4.96 7.29
CA CYS A 460 7.23 -4.87 6.31
C CYS A 460 7.29 -3.52 5.58
N ASP A 461 6.25 -2.70 5.72
CA ASP A 461 6.22 -1.31 5.21
C ASP A 461 6.60 -0.30 6.30
N TRP A 462 6.84 -0.74 7.55
CA TRP A 462 7.20 0.16 8.64
C TRP A 462 8.62 0.68 8.44
N THR A 463 8.79 1.99 8.60
CA THR A 463 10.11 2.60 8.43
C THR A 463 11.09 1.98 9.42
N GLY A 464 12.22 1.48 8.92
CA GLY A 464 13.25 0.82 9.72
C GLY A 464 13.06 -0.69 9.91
N VAL A 465 11.97 -1.29 9.42
CA VAL A 465 11.78 -2.75 9.41
C VAL A 465 12.07 -3.30 8.02
N THR A 466 12.85 -4.37 7.94
CA THR A 466 13.00 -5.15 6.69
C THR A 466 12.54 -6.58 6.93
N CYS A 467 11.79 -7.12 5.97
CA CYS A 467 11.35 -8.51 5.97
C CYS A 467 12.14 -9.35 4.96
N ASP A 468 11.96 -10.66 5.00
CA ASP A 468 12.41 -11.55 3.94
C ASP A 468 11.63 -11.28 2.63
N GLU A 469 12.09 -11.87 1.53
CA GLU A 469 11.49 -11.65 0.20
C GLU A 469 10.00 -12.00 0.14
N SER A 470 9.53 -12.90 1.02
CA SER A 470 8.13 -13.31 1.09
C SER A 470 7.27 -12.45 2.03
N GLY A 471 7.86 -11.51 2.78
CA GLY A 471 7.15 -10.69 3.76
C GLY A 471 6.60 -11.48 4.94
N THR A 472 7.18 -12.64 5.26
CA THR A 472 6.70 -13.56 6.29
C THR A 472 7.54 -13.56 7.55
N THR A 473 8.72 -12.93 7.57
CA THR A 473 9.53 -12.80 8.79
C THR A 473 10.41 -11.55 8.75
N VAL A 474 10.68 -10.96 9.92
CA VAL A 474 11.58 -9.81 10.09
C VAL A 474 13.03 -10.27 9.95
N THR A 475 13.74 -9.67 9.00
CA THR A 475 15.16 -9.93 8.72
C THR A 475 16.06 -8.77 9.13
N GLY A 476 15.51 -7.57 9.35
CA GLY A 476 16.33 -6.44 9.74
C GLY A 476 15.59 -5.33 10.46
N LEU A 477 16.34 -4.65 11.31
CA LEU A 477 15.91 -3.49 12.11
C LEU A 477 16.96 -2.39 11.96
N MET A 478 16.59 -1.24 11.39
CA MET A 478 17.52 -0.17 10.98
C MET A 478 17.11 1.19 11.55
N PHE A 479 17.76 1.62 12.63
CA PHE A 479 17.47 2.84 13.38
C PHE A 479 18.72 3.73 13.48
N GLY A 480 19.18 4.26 12.35
CA GLY A 480 20.49 4.94 12.26
C GLY A 480 20.57 6.39 12.73
N PHE A 481 19.44 7.10 12.82
CA PHE A 481 19.35 8.50 13.29
C PHE A 481 18.00 8.72 13.95
N THR A 482 17.82 8.10 15.12
CA THR A 482 16.54 8.14 15.84
C THR A 482 16.75 8.70 17.23
N ASN A 483 15.82 9.53 17.70
CA ASN A 483 15.80 10.03 19.08
C ASN A 483 15.18 9.01 20.04
N MET A 484 15.50 7.72 19.90
CA MET A 484 14.96 6.67 20.77
C MET A 484 15.36 6.94 22.22
N THR A 485 14.42 6.83 23.15
CA THR A 485 14.66 6.92 24.60
C THR A 485 14.20 5.63 25.27
N GLY A 486 14.29 5.48 26.59
CA GLY A 486 13.77 4.27 27.26
C GLY A 486 14.68 3.04 27.13
N THR A 487 14.11 1.83 27.08
CA THR A 487 14.88 0.55 27.18
C THR A 487 14.61 -0.38 26.02
N LEU A 488 15.63 -1.13 25.57
CA LEU A 488 15.43 -2.19 24.57
C LEU A 488 14.62 -3.37 25.13
N PRO A 489 13.74 -3.99 24.33
CA PRO A 489 12.89 -5.08 24.77
C PRO A 489 13.70 -6.36 25.04
N PRO A 490 13.44 -7.08 26.15
CA PRO A 490 14.11 -8.37 26.42
C PRO A 490 13.69 -9.48 25.45
N THR A 491 12.58 -9.29 24.72
CA THR A 491 12.01 -10.21 23.73
C THR A 491 12.66 -10.10 22.35
N LEU A 492 13.66 -9.23 22.17
CA LEU A 492 14.35 -9.03 20.88
C LEU A 492 14.92 -10.34 20.30
N ASN A 493 15.30 -11.28 21.17
CA ASN A 493 15.81 -12.59 20.78
C ASN A 493 14.76 -13.53 20.14
N GLN A 494 13.49 -13.14 20.09
CA GLN A 494 12.43 -13.90 19.44
C GLN A 494 12.37 -13.70 17.92
N LEU A 495 13.08 -12.70 17.38
CA LEU A 495 13.21 -12.48 15.93
C LEU A 495 14.27 -13.42 15.35
N THR A 496 14.04 -14.73 15.36
CA THR A 496 15.06 -15.75 15.09
C THR A 496 15.68 -15.71 13.68
N ASN A 497 15.03 -15.04 12.72
CA ASN A 497 15.53 -14.82 11.35
C ASN A 497 16.22 -13.47 11.16
N LEU A 498 16.41 -12.69 12.22
CA LEU A 498 17.05 -11.38 12.15
C LEU A 498 18.50 -11.52 11.65
N ALA A 499 18.80 -10.88 10.53
CA ALA A 499 20.11 -10.84 9.90
C ALA A 499 20.86 -9.53 10.19
N SER A 500 20.14 -8.42 10.39
CA SER A 500 20.74 -7.10 10.68
C SER A 500 20.03 -6.38 11.82
N LEU A 501 20.79 -5.89 12.79
CA LEU A 501 20.30 -5.03 13.85
C LEU A 501 21.16 -3.78 13.94
N GLN A 502 20.59 -2.62 13.63
CA GLN A 502 21.25 -1.33 13.76
C GLN A 502 20.41 -0.39 14.60
N ILE A 503 21.02 0.14 15.66
CA ILE A 503 20.53 1.28 16.44
C ILE A 503 21.73 2.20 16.68
N ALA A 504 21.75 3.33 15.98
CA ALA A 504 22.91 4.19 15.95
C ALA A 504 22.51 5.66 16.07
N ASP A 505 23.42 6.45 16.63
CA ASP A 505 23.49 7.91 16.61
C ASP A 505 22.23 8.66 17.12
N GLN A 506 22.44 9.65 18.01
CA GLN A 506 21.39 10.56 18.53
C GLN A 506 20.29 9.91 19.39
N SER A 507 20.34 8.61 19.68
CA SER A 507 19.49 7.96 20.67
C SER A 507 19.99 8.19 22.11
N GLN A 508 19.08 8.12 23.08
CA GLN A 508 19.32 8.25 24.52
C GLN A 508 18.68 7.07 25.27
N LEU A 509 19.04 5.85 24.85
CA LEU A 509 18.62 4.61 25.48
C LEU A 509 19.28 4.43 26.86
N VAL A 510 18.59 3.70 27.74
CA VAL A 510 19.06 3.33 29.07
C VAL A 510 18.88 1.83 29.33
N GLY A 511 19.50 1.33 30.39
CA GLY A 511 19.43 -0.09 30.77
C GLY A 511 20.43 -0.97 30.04
N SER A 512 20.28 -2.28 30.21
CA SER A 512 21.17 -3.30 29.63
C SER A 512 20.73 -3.74 28.25
N PHE A 513 21.71 -4.04 27.38
CA PHE A 513 21.41 -4.67 26.10
C PHE A 513 20.80 -6.08 26.30
N PRO A 514 19.74 -6.45 25.56
CA PRO A 514 19.07 -7.74 25.72
C PRO A 514 19.93 -8.92 25.25
N SER A 515 19.50 -10.14 25.58
CA SER A 515 20.20 -11.34 25.09
C SER A 515 20.07 -11.48 23.58
N LEU A 516 21.11 -12.01 22.93
CA LEU A 516 21.12 -12.37 21.51
C LEU A 516 20.95 -13.89 21.28
N ALA A 517 20.71 -14.65 22.35
CA ALA A 517 20.63 -16.11 22.27
C ALA A 517 19.50 -16.55 21.32
N GLY A 518 19.86 -17.34 20.30
CA GLY A 518 18.91 -17.87 19.30
C GLY A 518 18.93 -17.14 17.96
N LEU A 519 19.59 -15.99 17.84
CA LEU A 519 19.68 -15.20 16.61
C LEU A 519 20.78 -15.73 15.66
N THR A 520 20.74 -17.01 15.31
CA THR A 520 21.81 -17.70 14.56
C THR A 520 21.99 -17.19 13.13
N GLN A 521 21.01 -16.46 12.59
CA GLN A 521 21.06 -15.81 11.29
C GLN A 521 21.70 -14.41 11.32
N LEU A 522 21.99 -13.86 12.50
CA LEU A 522 22.50 -12.50 12.65
C LEU A 522 23.88 -12.36 12.00
N GLN A 523 23.97 -11.45 11.03
CA GLN A 523 25.20 -11.15 10.28
C GLN A 523 25.84 -9.84 10.73
N SER A 524 25.02 -8.86 11.10
CA SER A 524 25.49 -7.54 11.53
C SER A 524 24.73 -7.06 12.75
N ILE A 525 25.48 -6.59 13.75
CA ILE A 525 24.95 -5.80 14.87
C ILE A 525 25.74 -4.50 15.00
N ASP A 526 25.03 -3.37 14.98
CA ASP A 526 25.59 -2.04 15.14
C ASP A 526 24.80 -1.23 16.18
N ILE A 527 25.37 -1.12 17.37
CA ILE A 527 24.84 -0.35 18.49
C ILE A 527 25.87 0.72 18.83
N ARG A 528 25.67 1.95 18.36
CA ARG A 528 26.67 3.03 18.55
C ARG A 528 26.07 4.34 18.98
N SER A 529 26.71 5.00 19.95
CA SER A 529 26.31 6.32 20.45
C SER A 529 24.86 6.36 20.95
N THR A 530 24.41 5.30 21.66
CA THR A 530 23.00 5.15 22.08
C THR A 530 22.77 5.30 23.58
N GLY A 531 23.81 5.22 24.42
CA GLY A 531 23.70 5.33 25.89
C GLY A 531 23.43 4.00 26.62
N VAL A 532 23.29 2.89 25.88
CA VAL A 532 23.10 1.55 26.46
C VAL A 532 24.24 1.20 27.44
N SER A 533 23.88 0.53 28.54
CA SER A 533 24.76 0.26 29.68
C SER A 533 24.78 -1.23 30.06
N GLY A 534 25.38 -1.58 31.20
CA GLY A 534 25.46 -2.98 31.66
C GLY A 534 26.56 -3.76 30.95
N ASN A 535 26.45 -5.09 30.90
CA ASN A 535 27.46 -5.93 30.26
C ASN A 535 27.21 -6.04 28.75
N LEU A 536 28.26 -6.30 27.97
CA LEU A 536 28.11 -6.72 26.57
C LEU A 536 27.32 -8.03 26.49
N PRO A 537 26.43 -8.20 25.49
CA PRO A 537 25.73 -9.45 25.25
C PRO A 537 26.71 -10.55 24.84
N SER A 538 26.39 -11.80 25.18
CA SER A 538 27.15 -12.96 24.68
C SER A 538 26.95 -13.09 23.17
N LEU A 539 28.06 -13.19 22.42
CA LEU A 539 28.05 -13.45 20.99
C LEU A 539 28.15 -14.95 20.66
N ALA A 540 28.38 -15.81 21.66
CA ALA A 540 28.59 -17.24 21.45
C ALA A 540 27.40 -17.89 20.73
N GLY A 541 27.69 -18.64 19.65
CA GLY A 541 26.69 -19.33 18.84
C GLY A 541 26.10 -18.52 17.68
N LEU A 542 26.49 -17.24 17.52
CA LEU A 542 26.11 -16.42 16.36
C LEU A 542 27.04 -16.70 15.17
N THR A 543 27.00 -17.94 14.67
CA THR A 543 27.98 -18.44 13.69
C THR A 543 27.99 -17.71 12.35
N SER A 544 26.92 -16.98 12.03
CA SER A 544 26.76 -16.17 10.81
C SER A 544 27.25 -14.72 10.99
N LEU A 545 27.63 -14.33 12.21
CA LEU A 545 27.96 -12.95 12.56
C LEU A 545 29.27 -12.54 11.89
N GLN A 546 29.21 -11.47 11.10
CA GLN A 546 30.32 -10.87 10.36
C GLN A 546 30.80 -9.58 11.03
N SER A 547 29.87 -8.74 11.48
CA SER A 547 30.19 -7.45 12.10
C SER A 547 29.49 -7.28 13.45
N ALA A 548 30.26 -6.87 14.47
CA ALA A 548 29.77 -6.61 15.82
C ALA A 548 30.33 -5.31 16.37
N MET A 549 29.55 -4.23 16.24
CA MET A 549 29.89 -2.85 16.59
C MET A 549 29.10 -2.41 17.84
N PHE A 550 29.81 -2.07 18.92
CA PHE A 550 29.23 -1.62 20.20
C PHE A 550 29.81 -0.26 20.67
N LEU A 551 30.20 0.61 19.74
CA LEU A 551 31.06 1.77 20.00
C LEU A 551 30.36 2.90 20.77
N ASN A 552 31.11 3.64 21.58
CA ASN A 552 30.66 4.88 22.21
C ASN A 552 29.35 4.72 23.00
N ASN A 553 29.27 3.69 23.83
CA ASN A 553 28.15 3.48 24.75
C ASN A 553 28.66 3.49 26.21
N ASN A 554 27.82 3.02 27.13
CA ASN A 554 28.12 2.96 28.55
C ASN A 554 28.29 1.49 29.03
N PHE A 555 28.70 0.58 28.14
CA PHE A 555 28.95 -0.82 28.49
C PHE A 555 30.07 -0.94 29.52
N SER A 556 29.95 -1.91 30.41
CA SER A 556 30.85 -2.17 31.55
C SER A 556 31.04 -3.67 31.74
N GLY A 557 31.78 -4.07 32.78
CA GLY A 557 32.16 -5.47 32.97
C GLY A 557 33.23 -5.90 31.96
N SER A 558 33.39 -7.21 31.74
CA SER A 558 34.39 -7.75 30.81
C SER A 558 33.83 -7.99 29.42
N ILE A 559 34.70 -7.93 28.39
CA ILE A 559 34.36 -8.46 27.06
C ILE A 559 34.17 -9.99 27.19
N PRO A 560 32.97 -10.53 26.87
CA PRO A 560 32.71 -11.96 26.97
C PRO A 560 33.61 -12.78 26.03
N PRO A 561 33.90 -14.06 26.36
CA PRO A 561 34.56 -14.95 25.41
C PRO A 561 33.74 -15.08 24.12
N PHE A 562 34.40 -14.97 22.97
CA PHE A 562 33.74 -15.02 21.67
C PHE A 562 33.20 -16.41 21.31
N GLY A 563 33.82 -17.49 21.81
CA GLY A 563 33.52 -18.85 21.35
C GLY A 563 34.01 -19.08 19.91
N GLU A 564 33.27 -19.86 19.12
CA GLU A 564 33.56 -20.07 17.70
C GLU A 564 32.68 -19.14 16.83
N LEU A 565 33.30 -18.08 16.28
CA LEU A 565 32.66 -17.15 15.34
C LEU A 565 33.44 -17.13 14.02
N PRO A 566 33.29 -18.16 13.18
CA PRO A 566 34.13 -18.36 12.01
C PRO A 566 33.95 -17.28 10.93
N ALA A 567 32.81 -16.58 10.93
CA ALA A 567 32.49 -15.53 9.96
C ALA A 567 32.82 -14.11 10.44
N LEU A 568 33.25 -13.93 11.71
CA LEU A 568 33.43 -12.60 12.28
C LEU A 568 34.65 -11.91 11.68
N THR A 569 34.41 -10.83 10.95
CA THR A 569 35.42 -10.01 10.28
C THR A 569 35.70 -8.73 11.04
N TRP A 570 34.70 -8.10 11.64
CA TRP A 570 34.85 -6.86 12.41
C TRP A 570 34.26 -6.95 13.81
N PHE A 571 35.07 -6.64 14.82
CA PHE A 571 34.62 -6.41 16.19
C PHE A 571 35.09 -5.06 16.69
N SER A 572 34.17 -4.29 17.28
CA SER A 572 34.50 -3.05 17.95
C SER A 572 33.67 -2.85 19.20
N ALA A 573 34.35 -2.55 20.30
CA ALA A 573 33.76 -2.13 21.56
C ALA A 573 34.44 -0.85 22.09
N ALA A 574 35.02 -0.06 21.19
CA ALA A 574 35.75 1.15 21.54
C ALA A 574 34.86 2.21 22.22
N GLY A 575 35.43 3.01 23.11
CA GLY A 575 34.74 4.11 23.78
C GLY A 575 33.64 3.65 24.75
N ASN A 576 33.93 2.66 25.59
CA ASN A 576 33.02 2.17 26.63
C ASN A 576 33.70 2.23 28.02
N ARG A 577 33.10 1.58 29.03
CA ARG A 577 33.66 1.43 30.40
C ARG A 577 34.03 -0.04 30.68
N LEU A 578 34.43 -0.78 29.65
CA LEU A 578 34.76 -2.22 29.77
C LEU A 578 36.07 -2.42 30.49
N GLY A 579 36.10 -3.35 31.44
CA GLY A 579 37.28 -3.73 32.23
C GLY A 579 37.63 -5.20 32.10
N GLY A 580 38.49 -5.68 32.99
CA GLY A 580 38.98 -7.06 32.94
C GLY A 580 39.96 -7.30 31.77
N SER A 581 40.28 -8.57 31.52
CA SER A 581 41.23 -8.96 30.47
C SER A 581 40.57 -9.09 29.10
N LEU A 582 41.35 -8.81 28.06
CA LEU A 582 40.98 -9.13 26.69
C LEU A 582 40.75 -10.65 26.53
N PRO A 583 39.66 -11.08 25.87
CA PRO A 583 39.40 -12.49 25.61
C PRO A 583 40.39 -13.04 24.57
N SER A 584 40.47 -14.37 24.49
CA SER A 584 41.23 -15.03 23.43
C SER A 584 40.62 -14.71 22.06
N LEU A 585 41.48 -14.37 21.10
CA LEU A 585 41.11 -14.21 19.69
C LEU A 585 41.28 -15.52 18.89
N ALA A 586 41.69 -16.61 19.55
CA ALA A 586 41.82 -17.91 18.92
C ALA A 586 40.45 -18.41 18.43
N GLY A 587 40.39 -18.87 17.18
CA GLY A 587 39.15 -19.32 16.53
C GLY A 587 38.43 -18.24 15.70
N LEU A 588 38.86 -16.98 15.77
CA LEU A 588 38.34 -15.89 14.94
C LEU A 588 39.12 -15.76 13.63
N SER A 589 39.13 -16.84 12.83
CA SER A 589 40.00 -16.94 11.65
C SER A 589 39.69 -15.93 10.56
N ALA A 590 38.49 -15.32 10.53
CA ALA A 590 38.12 -14.29 9.55
C ALA A 590 38.35 -12.85 10.07
N LEU A 591 38.84 -12.67 11.30
CA LEU A 591 38.90 -11.34 11.92
C LEU A 591 39.93 -10.43 11.25
N GLU A 592 39.45 -9.33 10.68
CA GLU A 592 40.22 -8.30 9.99
C GLU A 592 40.30 -7.00 10.80
N GLY A 593 39.31 -6.73 11.66
CA GLY A 593 39.20 -5.54 12.49
C GLY A 593 38.93 -5.83 13.97
N PHE A 594 39.76 -5.30 14.87
CA PHE A 594 39.58 -5.44 16.33
C PHE A 594 39.85 -4.12 17.08
N PHE A 595 38.78 -3.39 17.44
CA PHE A 595 38.88 -2.04 18.01
C PHE A 595 38.28 -1.98 19.42
N VAL A 596 39.12 -1.80 20.44
CA VAL A 596 38.73 -1.81 21.85
C VAL A 596 39.32 -0.64 22.64
N GLY A 597 39.96 0.31 21.97
CA GLY A 597 40.49 1.55 22.55
C GLY A 597 39.43 2.37 23.30
N GLY A 598 39.86 3.19 24.26
CA GLY A 598 38.96 4.01 25.06
C GLY A 598 38.12 3.21 26.05
N ASN A 599 38.74 2.30 26.80
CA ASN A 599 38.10 1.47 27.83
C ASN A 599 38.95 1.42 29.13
N LEU A 600 38.59 0.53 30.06
CA LEU A 600 39.27 0.24 31.33
C LEU A 600 39.93 -1.16 31.34
N LEU A 601 40.29 -1.69 30.16
CA LEU A 601 40.81 -3.06 30.00
C LEU A 601 42.21 -3.19 30.60
N VAL A 602 42.49 -4.34 31.20
CA VAL A 602 43.75 -4.65 31.91
C VAL A 602 44.32 -6.00 31.49
N GLY A 603 45.53 -6.32 31.94
CA GLY A 603 46.17 -7.61 31.66
C GLY A 603 46.94 -7.63 30.33
N PRO A 604 47.53 -8.77 29.96
CA PRO A 604 48.33 -8.88 28.75
C PRO A 604 47.47 -8.84 27.48
N PRO A 605 48.02 -8.37 26.34
CA PRO A 605 47.33 -8.52 25.06
C PRO A 605 47.20 -10.01 24.70
N PRO A 606 46.11 -10.44 24.05
CA PRO A 606 45.97 -11.81 23.57
C PRO A 606 46.91 -12.05 22.37
N ALA A 607 47.07 -13.32 21.97
CA ALA A 607 47.66 -13.61 20.67
C ALA A 607 46.76 -13.01 19.56
N PRO A 608 47.32 -12.30 18.56
CA PRO A 608 46.52 -11.74 17.47
C PRO A 608 45.92 -12.84 16.60
N SER A 609 44.77 -12.55 15.99
CA SER A 609 44.19 -13.43 14.96
C SER A 609 45.04 -13.36 13.67
N PRO A 610 45.20 -14.47 12.92
CA PRO A 610 46.07 -14.52 11.73
C PRO A 610 45.74 -13.51 10.61
N ASN A 611 44.48 -13.07 10.51
CA ASN A 611 44.02 -12.19 9.43
C ASN A 611 43.98 -10.70 9.81
N LEU A 612 44.41 -10.33 11.03
CA LEU A 612 44.57 -8.93 11.40
C LEU A 612 45.72 -8.32 10.59
N GLY A 613 45.37 -7.43 9.66
CA GLY A 613 46.31 -6.71 8.82
C GLY A 613 46.89 -5.46 9.52
N PRO A 614 47.80 -4.73 8.84
CA PRO A 614 48.27 -3.44 9.29
C PRO A 614 47.11 -2.45 9.47
N TYR A 615 47.10 -1.73 10.60
CA TYR A 615 46.02 -0.86 11.07
C TYR A 615 44.68 -1.59 11.35
N GLY A 616 44.71 -2.92 11.45
CA GLY A 616 43.54 -3.75 11.72
C GLY A 616 43.11 -3.79 13.19
N ALA A 617 43.84 -3.14 14.10
CA ALA A 617 43.42 -3.08 15.51
C ALA A 617 43.78 -1.78 16.21
N GLU A 618 42.95 -1.43 17.19
CA GLU A 618 43.19 -0.34 18.15
C GLU A 618 42.96 -0.89 19.57
N LEU A 619 44.06 -1.11 20.30
CA LEU A 619 44.01 -1.64 21.67
C LEU A 619 44.08 -0.54 22.74
N CYS A 620 44.55 0.65 22.40
CA CYS A 620 44.76 1.76 23.33
C CYS A 620 43.87 2.95 22.93
N PRO A 621 43.49 3.85 23.84
CA PRO A 621 43.88 3.91 25.25
C PRO A 621 43.15 2.85 26.10
N ASN A 622 43.93 2.09 26.88
CA ASN A 622 43.51 1.13 27.91
C ASN A 622 44.67 0.93 28.90
N ALA A 623 44.43 0.24 30.02
CA ALA A 623 45.44 -0.09 31.03
C ALA A 623 46.05 -1.50 30.84
N LEU A 624 46.33 -1.86 29.59
CA LEU A 624 46.91 -3.16 29.23
C LEU A 624 48.38 -3.24 29.65
N GLN A 625 48.85 -4.44 29.96
CA GLN A 625 50.25 -4.66 30.31
C GLN A 625 51.16 -4.42 29.09
N HIS A 626 52.22 -3.65 29.30
CA HIS A 626 53.20 -3.27 28.27
C HIS A 626 54.13 -4.45 27.93
N VAL A 627 53.59 -5.45 27.22
CA VAL A 627 54.32 -6.62 26.73
C VAL A 627 54.78 -6.34 25.29
N PRO A 628 56.10 -6.33 25.00
CA PRO A 628 56.59 -6.16 23.62
C PRO A 628 56.05 -7.24 22.69
N SER A 629 55.51 -6.84 21.54
CA SER A 629 55.02 -7.76 20.50
C SER A 629 55.15 -7.12 19.11
N PRO A 630 56.12 -7.57 18.28
CA PRO A 630 56.27 -7.08 16.91
C PRO A 630 55.03 -7.32 16.04
N GLU A 631 54.26 -8.37 16.34
CA GLU A 631 52.99 -8.66 15.65
C GLU A 631 51.98 -7.56 15.95
N TRP A 632 51.80 -7.18 17.22
CA TRP A 632 50.93 -6.07 17.59
C TRP A 632 51.45 -4.71 17.12
N ASP A 633 52.77 -4.51 17.05
CA ASP A 633 53.35 -3.29 16.46
C ASP A 633 52.94 -3.14 14.98
N ALA A 634 52.99 -4.24 14.21
CA ALA A 634 52.59 -4.25 12.81
C ALA A 634 51.07 -4.08 12.63
N ILE A 635 50.27 -4.76 13.45
CA ILE A 635 48.80 -4.73 13.38
C ILE A 635 48.26 -3.35 13.77
N THR A 636 48.79 -2.73 14.81
CA THR A 636 48.34 -1.38 15.25
C THR A 636 48.97 -0.26 14.43
N GLY A 637 50.09 -0.52 13.74
CA GLY A 637 50.89 0.50 13.08
C GLY A 637 51.62 1.45 14.06
N ILE A 638 51.67 1.09 15.34
CA ILE A 638 52.27 1.88 16.42
C ILE A 638 53.42 1.08 17.03
N THR A 639 54.59 1.70 17.25
CA THR A 639 55.76 1.02 17.82
C THR A 639 56.33 1.81 19.00
N PRO A 640 56.39 1.22 20.21
CA PRO A 640 55.72 -0.04 20.59
C PRO A 640 54.19 0.12 20.56
N TRP A 641 53.43 -0.93 20.28
CA TRP A 641 51.96 -0.89 20.13
C TRP A 641 51.24 -0.26 21.33
N TYR A 642 51.81 -0.38 22.52
CA TYR A 642 51.30 0.19 23.77
C TYR A 642 51.71 1.65 24.01
N ARG A 643 52.31 2.34 23.03
CA ARG A 643 52.76 3.75 23.17
C ARG A 643 51.64 4.66 23.66
N ASP A 644 50.41 4.40 23.20
CA ASP A 644 49.25 5.24 23.46
C ASP A 644 48.34 4.64 24.56
N CYS A 645 48.81 3.61 25.28
CA CYS A 645 48.13 3.03 26.44
C CYS A 645 48.42 3.81 27.73
N THR A 646 47.57 3.62 28.74
CA THR A 646 47.65 4.30 30.04
C THR A 646 48.25 3.39 31.10
N ASP A 647 49.15 3.89 31.96
CA ASP A 647 49.79 3.07 33.01
C ASP A 647 48.84 2.57 34.11
N ALA A 648 47.69 3.23 34.27
CA ALA A 648 46.63 2.84 35.20
C ALA A 648 45.27 3.10 34.55
N PRO A 649 44.23 2.28 34.84
CA PRO A 649 42.89 2.60 34.39
C PRO A 649 42.53 3.97 34.98
N PRO A 650 42.01 4.92 34.17
CA PRO A 650 41.74 6.26 34.66
C PRO A 650 40.78 6.19 35.85
N GLU A 651 41.28 6.44 37.06
CA GLU A 651 40.42 6.82 38.16
C GLU A 651 39.84 8.17 37.75
N THR A 652 38.54 8.19 37.43
CA THR A 652 37.74 9.41 37.18
C THR A 652 38.06 10.22 35.91
N ILE A 653 37.47 9.84 34.76
CA ILE A 653 37.17 10.78 33.65
C ILE A 653 35.73 11.33 33.73
N PHE A 654 34.85 10.73 34.53
CA PHE A 654 33.48 11.22 34.74
C PHE A 654 33.32 12.07 36.02
N GLY A 655 34.43 12.64 36.52
CA GLY A 655 34.53 13.25 37.85
C GLY A 655 34.41 14.78 37.93
N ASP A 656 34.28 15.51 36.82
CA ASP A 656 34.19 16.97 36.86
C ASP A 656 32.83 17.46 36.36
N GLY A 657 32.15 18.16 37.27
CA GLY A 657 30.74 18.51 37.21
C GLY A 657 30.34 19.39 36.03
N PHE A 658 29.15 19.09 35.51
CA PHE A 658 28.21 20.13 35.12
C PHE A 658 27.82 20.92 36.37
N ASP A 659 28.60 21.94 36.71
CA ASP A 659 28.20 23.00 37.65
C ASP A 659 28.63 24.38 37.09
N GLY A 660 27.71 24.98 36.33
CA GLY A 660 27.44 26.42 36.23
C GLY A 660 28.28 27.31 35.29
N PRO A 661 27.77 28.51 34.92
CA PRO A 661 26.49 29.13 35.32
C PRO A 661 25.32 28.94 34.33
#